data_AF-A0A523EDP1-F1
#
_entry.id   AF-A0A523EDP1-F1
#
_cell.length_a   1.000
_cell.length_b   1.000
_cell.length_c   1.000
_cell.angle_alpha   90.00
_cell.angle_beta   90.00
_cell.angle_gamma   90.00
#
_symmetry.space_group_name_H-M   'P 1'
#
loop_
_entity.id
_entity.type
_entity.pdbx_description
1 polymer ?
#
loop_
_entity_poly.entity_id
_entity_poly.type
_entity_poly.pdbx_seq_one_letter_code
_entity_poly.pdbx_strand_id
1 'polypeptide(L)'
;MIATALFQAITVLVHGTLIDGTGAAPRVDAVVEMRDGTITAIARAESYVVPEGASVIDVTGKWVLPGYIDTHTHLLDSGSLYTSPDDYDLTDRVPHESERRRIREGIPATLEHYRCSGVTTLASLGGPRWELEVARTSEAPRVLTSGPFFANFPVLDVTLWTRDDPVLVQLKSVDDARAKVRDVANQGVDLIKVGYAGPPGAREAFRPILEALVEASHALGLRVAMHAEELETAKMAIRAGVDVLAHTIVDQVVDSEFLDLAKESGVVTISGLGHFDRYREVLDSAVSLLPIERRCGDRRVIASWDTLAAIPRAERPPVPDAIEWGSGEEAREILLTNMRKMFEAGIPIAAGSNGGNIGTLQGPSFHREFHKMAEAGLPLEAIIASATRDAARALGLEDRGTLTPGKRGDLVVLGEDPLEHVSHLAAIDFVMAGGQLVGAPKRVPAEPMSYRGALWLEREDRYFEERPDLVLEAMALEPGDVVADIGTGSGYYARQMAPLVAPGGRVLAVDIQPQMLKFLSQLVEEEGITGVEPILSEPDDPKLPAGELDWILLADVYHEIAEPEKVLSKMREALAPDGRVALLEYRVEDGTGDRLKADHAMSVRQVLSEWKPAGFDLVALDESLPMQHLFVFAVEGGEHTIEDVDFLDALAVEVVEAEIESSGAVRIRRKTARPIVVTLPVGTYLEAQDEKGSLFARRDAFVFLESDDWYLWDLRRVGRERTKPPGDRFEMRRPSAVPALANLLRVIQVGTYALDGLRYPPRTEIIEQAAIWIADEDASYAEMLEDIGGTRIPPAYVAAFALVFCDAAGIDVTTRRIWEDAELIFEPVREAWLKDFYARRAE
;
A
#
# COMPACT_ATOMS: atom_id res chain seq x y z
N MET A 1 0.25 7.47 -42.22
CA MET A 1 -0.12 7.83 -40.84
C MET A 1 -0.76 6.58 -40.24
N ILE A 2 0.05 5.74 -39.59
CA ILE A 2 -0.45 4.60 -38.81
C ILE A 2 -0.34 5.07 -37.36
N ALA A 3 -1.50 5.19 -36.70
CA ALA A 3 -1.59 5.63 -35.32
C ALA A 3 -0.98 4.56 -34.41
N THR A 4 -0.06 4.99 -33.54
CA THR A 4 0.52 4.19 -32.46
C THR A 4 -0.61 3.75 -31.53
N ALA A 5 -0.96 2.46 -31.54
CA ALA A 5 -1.88 1.89 -30.58
C ALA A 5 -1.11 1.67 -29.26
N LEU A 6 -1.47 2.42 -28.21
CA LEU A 6 -1.01 2.16 -26.85
C LEU A 6 -1.40 0.73 -26.46
N PHE A 7 -0.42 -0.13 -26.17
CA PHE A 7 -0.69 -1.46 -25.61
C PHE A 7 -1.24 -1.30 -24.18
N GLN A 8 -2.45 -1.83 -23.97
CA GLN A 8 -3.15 -1.77 -22.69
C GLN A 8 -2.64 -2.87 -21.75
N ALA A 9 -2.32 -2.56 -20.49
CA ALA A 9 -1.94 -3.57 -19.50
C ALA A 9 -3.17 -4.45 -19.19
N ILE A 10 -3.09 -5.76 -19.42
CA ILE A 10 -4.23 -6.69 -19.27
C ILE A 10 -4.01 -7.58 -18.05
N THR A 11 -4.91 -7.52 -17.07
CA THR A 11 -4.93 -8.42 -15.90
C THR A 11 -6.22 -9.24 -15.91
N VAL A 12 -6.13 -10.53 -15.65
CA VAL A 12 -7.26 -11.46 -15.70
C VAL A 12 -7.29 -12.28 -14.42
N LEU A 13 -8.37 -12.17 -13.64
CA LEU A 13 -8.64 -13.09 -12.53
C LEU A 13 -9.47 -14.26 -13.07
N VAL A 14 -9.10 -15.50 -12.74
CA VAL A 14 -9.79 -16.72 -13.20
C VAL A 14 -10.24 -17.61 -12.05
N HIS A 15 -11.29 -18.41 -12.28
CA HIS A 15 -11.79 -19.48 -11.39
C HIS A 15 -12.37 -19.04 -10.03
N GLY A 16 -12.59 -17.75 -9.82
CA GLY A 16 -13.17 -17.22 -8.57
C GLY A 16 -14.69 -17.30 -8.51
N THR A 17 -15.24 -17.16 -7.30
CA THR A 17 -16.67 -16.89 -7.11
C THR A 17 -16.91 -15.38 -7.04
N LEU A 18 -17.52 -14.83 -8.08
CA LEU A 18 -17.71 -13.39 -8.23
C LEU A 18 -19.03 -12.92 -7.59
N ILE A 19 -18.94 -11.97 -6.67
CA ILE A 19 -20.06 -11.15 -6.19
C ILE A 19 -19.84 -9.75 -6.77
N ASP A 20 -20.55 -9.39 -7.84
CA ASP A 20 -20.25 -8.19 -8.63
C ASP A 20 -20.76 -6.86 -8.00
N GLY A 21 -21.41 -6.92 -6.83
CA GLY A 21 -21.99 -5.76 -6.14
C GLY A 21 -23.28 -5.20 -6.77
N THR A 22 -23.75 -5.78 -7.89
CA THR A 22 -25.00 -5.33 -8.54
C THR A 22 -26.26 -5.80 -7.81
N GLY A 23 -26.12 -6.78 -6.92
CA GLY A 23 -27.23 -7.51 -6.29
C GLY A 23 -27.65 -8.77 -7.06
N ALA A 24 -26.97 -9.09 -8.16
CA ALA A 24 -27.10 -10.38 -8.82
C ALA A 24 -26.55 -11.52 -7.95
N ALA A 25 -27.02 -12.74 -8.20
CA ALA A 25 -26.51 -13.94 -7.53
C ALA A 25 -25.02 -14.16 -7.84
N PRO A 26 -24.23 -14.73 -6.90
CA PRO A 26 -22.82 -15.03 -7.11
C PRO A 26 -22.59 -15.88 -8.36
N ARG A 27 -21.53 -15.58 -9.11
CA ARG A 27 -21.14 -16.32 -10.32
C ARG A 27 -19.92 -17.18 -10.00
N VAL A 28 -20.13 -18.49 -9.92
CA VAL A 28 -19.06 -19.47 -9.73
C VAL A 28 -18.25 -19.64 -11.01
N ASP A 29 -16.94 -19.89 -10.85
CA ASP A 29 -15.98 -20.12 -11.94
C ASP A 29 -15.95 -18.94 -12.93
N ALA A 30 -15.88 -17.73 -12.36
CA ALA A 30 -15.91 -16.47 -13.08
C ALA A 30 -14.51 -16.03 -13.50
N VAL A 31 -14.48 -15.27 -14.60
CA VAL A 31 -13.32 -14.53 -15.08
C VAL A 31 -13.61 -13.05 -15.02
N VAL A 32 -12.64 -12.25 -14.57
CA VAL A 32 -12.67 -10.78 -14.60
C VAL A 32 -11.46 -10.28 -15.38
N GLU A 33 -11.67 -9.76 -16.59
CA GLU A 33 -10.64 -9.09 -17.38
C GLU A 33 -10.62 -7.60 -17.05
N MET A 34 -9.42 -7.06 -16.86
CA MET A 34 -9.14 -5.64 -16.71
C MET A 34 -8.09 -5.22 -17.73
N ARG A 35 -8.30 -4.06 -18.36
CA ARG A 35 -7.35 -3.40 -19.26
C ARG A 35 -7.11 -1.97 -18.79
N ASP A 36 -5.85 -1.60 -18.58
CA ASP A 36 -5.44 -0.29 -18.01
C ASP A 36 -6.22 0.06 -16.74
N GLY A 37 -6.37 -0.93 -15.86
CA GLY A 37 -7.11 -0.78 -14.63
C GLY A 37 -8.62 -0.61 -14.77
N THR A 38 -9.20 -0.85 -15.94
CA THR A 38 -10.65 -0.83 -16.20
C THR A 38 -11.14 -2.22 -16.52
N ILE A 39 -12.21 -2.67 -15.88
CA ILE A 39 -12.88 -3.95 -16.17
C ILE A 39 -13.43 -3.90 -17.59
N THR A 40 -13.08 -4.86 -18.42
CA THR A 40 -13.48 -4.93 -19.83
C THR A 40 -14.35 -6.14 -20.13
N ALA A 41 -14.19 -7.24 -19.39
CA ALA A 41 -15.02 -8.43 -19.56
C ALA A 41 -15.25 -9.17 -18.24
N ILE A 42 -16.44 -9.79 -18.14
CA ILE A 42 -16.77 -10.77 -17.11
C ILE A 42 -17.39 -11.98 -17.82
N ALA A 43 -16.80 -13.16 -17.61
CA ALA A 43 -17.18 -14.38 -18.32
C ALA A 43 -17.14 -15.60 -17.39
N ARG A 44 -17.58 -16.77 -17.90
CA ARG A 44 -17.30 -18.06 -17.27
C ARG A 44 -15.97 -18.59 -17.80
N ALA A 45 -15.14 -19.19 -16.94
CA ALA A 45 -13.80 -19.65 -17.33
C ALA A 45 -13.84 -20.62 -18.53
N GLU A 46 -14.78 -21.56 -18.54
CA GLU A 46 -14.99 -22.52 -19.64
C GLU A 46 -15.22 -21.87 -21.03
N SER A 47 -15.71 -20.63 -21.05
CA SER A 47 -16.09 -19.91 -22.26
C SER A 47 -15.14 -18.76 -22.62
N TYR A 48 -14.13 -18.53 -21.79
CA TYR A 48 -13.23 -17.40 -21.90
C TYR A 48 -11.88 -17.84 -22.42
N VAL A 49 -11.38 -17.11 -23.42
CA VAL A 49 -10.01 -17.29 -23.91
C VAL A 49 -9.17 -16.17 -23.33
N VAL A 50 -8.19 -16.52 -22.50
CA VAL A 50 -7.25 -15.55 -21.94
C VAL A 50 -6.53 -14.85 -23.08
N PRO A 51 -6.57 -13.50 -23.16
CA PRO A 51 -5.84 -12.76 -24.17
C PRO A 51 -4.35 -13.04 -24.06
N GLU A 52 -3.70 -13.18 -25.20
CA GLU A 52 -2.24 -13.20 -25.28
C GLU A 52 -1.66 -11.94 -24.61
N GLY A 53 -0.65 -12.11 -23.75
CA GLY A 53 -0.04 -10.99 -23.01
C GLY A 53 -0.69 -10.68 -21.67
N ALA A 54 -1.82 -11.28 -21.32
CA ALA A 54 -2.47 -11.02 -20.04
C ALA A 54 -1.69 -11.59 -18.84
N SER A 55 -1.67 -10.84 -17.75
CA SER A 55 -1.30 -11.33 -16.42
C SER A 55 -2.47 -12.09 -15.82
N VAL A 56 -2.29 -13.37 -15.50
CA VAL A 56 -3.36 -14.24 -15.00
C VAL A 56 -3.19 -14.47 -13.50
N ILE A 57 -4.27 -14.27 -12.74
CA ILE A 57 -4.31 -14.53 -11.31
C ILE A 57 -5.39 -15.59 -11.05
N ASP A 58 -4.96 -16.79 -10.66
CA ASP A 58 -5.87 -17.84 -10.23
C ASP A 58 -6.43 -17.55 -8.82
N VAL A 59 -7.74 -17.41 -8.74
CA VAL A 59 -8.48 -17.18 -7.50
C VAL A 59 -9.45 -18.34 -7.20
N THR A 60 -9.09 -19.55 -7.60
CA THR A 60 -9.82 -20.80 -7.28
C THR A 60 -10.09 -20.91 -5.78
N GLY A 61 -11.35 -21.19 -5.44
CA GLY A 61 -11.80 -21.32 -4.04
C GLY A 61 -11.95 -19.99 -3.30
N LYS A 62 -11.66 -18.85 -3.94
CA LYS A 62 -11.77 -17.51 -3.36
C LYS A 62 -12.98 -16.75 -3.87
N TRP A 63 -13.29 -15.65 -3.20
CA TRP A 63 -14.44 -14.79 -3.49
C TRP A 63 -13.98 -13.42 -3.94
N VAL A 64 -14.50 -12.94 -5.07
CA VAL A 64 -14.10 -11.66 -5.69
C VAL A 64 -15.23 -10.65 -5.53
N LEU A 65 -14.95 -9.53 -4.86
CA LEU A 65 -15.90 -8.45 -4.59
C LEU A 65 -15.37 -7.11 -5.12
N PRO A 66 -16.23 -6.11 -5.40
CA PRO A 66 -15.76 -4.74 -5.56
C PRO A 66 -15.00 -4.29 -4.32
N GLY A 67 -13.96 -3.48 -4.51
CA GLY A 67 -13.17 -2.94 -3.41
C GLY A 67 -14.04 -2.12 -2.47
N TYR A 68 -13.77 -2.23 -1.16
CA TYR A 68 -14.59 -1.57 -0.16
C TYR A 68 -14.41 -0.04 -0.20
N ILE A 69 -15.51 0.66 0.05
CA ILE A 69 -15.59 2.12 0.08
C ILE A 69 -16.07 2.57 1.46
N ASP A 70 -15.19 3.18 2.25
CA ASP A 70 -15.55 3.75 3.55
C ASP A 70 -16.04 5.19 3.36
N THR A 71 -17.35 5.42 3.54
CA THR A 71 -17.97 6.70 3.16
C THR A 71 -17.85 7.82 4.19
N HIS A 72 -17.33 7.52 5.39
CA HIS A 72 -17.22 8.53 6.44
C HIS A 72 -16.07 8.23 7.39
N THR A 73 -15.02 9.04 7.28
CA THR A 73 -13.83 8.99 8.12
C THR A 73 -13.40 10.42 8.47
N HIS A 74 -12.42 10.55 9.36
CA HIS A 74 -11.80 11.82 9.74
C HIS A 74 -10.28 11.63 9.75
N LEU A 75 -9.58 12.00 8.66
CA LEU A 75 -8.12 11.79 8.56
C LEU A 75 -7.31 12.71 9.49
N LEU A 76 -7.91 13.79 9.98
CA LEU A 76 -7.32 14.66 10.99
C LEU A 76 -7.23 14.02 12.39
N ASP A 77 -7.89 12.88 12.57
CA ASP A 77 -8.07 12.18 13.83
C ASP A 77 -7.46 10.77 13.80
N SER A 78 -7.06 10.23 14.95
CA SER A 78 -6.37 8.93 15.03
C SER A 78 -7.22 7.77 15.55
N GLY A 79 -8.34 8.07 16.20
CA GLY A 79 -9.14 7.10 16.95
C GLY A 79 -8.68 6.92 18.39
N SER A 80 -7.62 7.62 18.80
CA SER A 80 -7.04 7.49 20.13
C SER A 80 -7.88 8.21 21.19
N LEU A 81 -7.56 7.95 22.46
CA LEU A 81 -8.13 8.69 23.59
C LEU A 81 -7.80 10.19 23.55
N TYR A 82 -6.79 10.61 22.79
CA TYR A 82 -6.29 11.99 22.72
C TYR A 82 -6.67 12.70 21.41
N THR A 83 -7.51 12.08 20.58
CA THR A 83 -7.87 12.63 19.28
C THR A 83 -8.52 14.01 19.43
N SER A 84 -8.38 14.84 18.40
CA SER A 84 -8.84 16.22 18.45
C SER A 84 -9.55 16.57 17.16
N PRO A 85 -10.76 17.12 17.22
CA PRO A 85 -11.47 17.58 18.41
C PRO A 85 -12.70 16.73 18.71
N ASP A 86 -12.63 15.94 19.77
CA ASP A 86 -13.80 15.40 20.44
C ASP A 86 -13.80 15.80 21.91
N ASP A 87 -15.01 15.90 22.47
CA ASP A 87 -15.35 16.62 23.70
C ASP A 87 -14.68 16.08 25.00
N TYR A 88 -13.87 15.02 24.95
CA TYR A 88 -13.19 14.47 26.14
C TYR A 88 -11.78 15.06 26.31
N ASP A 89 -11.71 16.21 27.00
CA ASP A 89 -10.47 16.99 27.14
C ASP A 89 -9.41 16.31 28.03
N LEU A 90 -8.37 15.78 27.36
CA LEU A 90 -7.15 15.27 27.98
C LEU A 90 -5.90 16.04 27.52
N THR A 91 -6.05 17.31 27.16
CA THR A 91 -4.93 18.13 26.63
C THR A 91 -3.79 18.34 27.63
N ASP A 92 -4.09 18.30 28.93
CA ASP A 92 -3.09 18.28 30.01
C ASP A 92 -2.15 17.06 29.94
N ARG A 93 -2.53 16.00 29.23
CA ARG A 93 -1.72 14.78 29.01
C ARG A 93 -1.05 14.79 27.64
N VAL A 94 -1.82 15.01 26.59
CA VAL A 94 -1.33 15.05 25.20
C VAL A 94 -1.90 16.29 24.51
N PRO A 95 -1.08 17.30 24.21
CA PRO A 95 -1.53 18.47 23.48
C PRO A 95 -2.02 18.10 22.08
N HIS A 96 -3.13 18.71 21.64
CA HIS A 96 -3.72 18.46 20.32
C HIS A 96 -2.75 18.74 19.15
N GLU A 97 -1.86 19.72 19.29
CA GLU A 97 -0.86 20.04 18.27
C GLU A 97 0.10 18.86 18.03
N SER A 98 0.54 18.20 19.10
CA SER A 98 1.41 17.02 19.02
C SER A 98 0.73 15.86 18.31
N GLU A 99 -0.55 15.60 18.64
CA GLU A 99 -1.31 14.52 18.02
C GLU A 99 -1.62 14.82 16.53
N ARG A 100 -2.00 16.05 16.20
CA ARG A 100 -2.24 16.46 14.80
C ARG A 100 -0.97 16.36 13.94
N ARG A 101 0.18 16.76 14.47
CA ARG A 101 1.47 16.59 13.78
C ARG A 101 1.74 15.11 13.50
N ARG A 102 1.57 14.25 14.52
CA ARG A 102 1.74 12.79 14.39
C ARG A 102 0.82 12.20 13.33
N ILE A 103 -0.44 12.61 13.31
CA ILE A 103 -1.43 12.12 12.34
C ILE A 103 -1.03 12.51 10.93
N ARG A 104 -0.67 13.79 10.72
CA ARG A 104 -0.25 14.30 9.41
C ARG A 104 0.99 13.60 8.87
N GLU A 105 1.99 13.37 9.72
CA GLU A 105 3.20 12.60 9.35
C GLU A 105 2.89 11.11 9.14
N GLY A 106 1.92 10.57 9.87
CA GLY A 106 1.52 9.16 9.85
C GLY A 106 0.53 8.77 8.76
N ILE A 107 0.14 9.67 7.85
CA ILE A 107 -0.83 9.37 6.79
C ILE A 107 -0.47 8.13 5.96
N PRO A 108 0.78 7.94 5.47
CA PRO A 108 1.12 6.74 4.70
C PRO A 108 0.83 5.43 5.45
N ALA A 109 1.12 5.38 6.75
CA ALA A 109 0.81 4.23 7.60
C ALA A 109 -0.71 4.08 7.82
N THR A 110 -1.41 5.20 8.00
CA THR A 110 -2.87 5.25 8.13
C THR A 110 -3.55 4.64 6.91
N LEU A 111 -3.11 5.01 5.71
CA LEU A 111 -3.62 4.47 4.45
C LEU A 111 -3.34 2.96 4.30
N GLU A 112 -2.27 2.44 4.90
CA GLU A 112 -2.00 1.01 4.93
C GLU A 112 -2.99 0.24 5.81
N HIS A 113 -3.45 0.82 6.93
CA HIS A 113 -4.50 0.22 7.74
C HIS A 113 -5.81 0.06 6.97
N TYR A 114 -6.14 1.02 6.10
CA TYR A 114 -7.27 0.92 5.16
C TYR A 114 -7.08 -0.20 4.13
N ARG A 115 -5.90 -0.30 3.50
CA ARG A 115 -5.58 -1.37 2.54
C ARG A 115 -5.66 -2.76 3.16
N CYS A 116 -5.04 -2.94 4.33
CA CYS A 116 -5.10 -4.18 5.12
C CYS A 116 -6.56 -4.58 5.44
N SER A 117 -7.46 -3.59 5.50
CA SER A 117 -8.88 -3.76 5.77
C SER A 117 -9.75 -3.89 4.51
N GLY A 118 -9.16 -3.99 3.31
CA GLY A 118 -9.88 -4.20 2.05
C GLY A 118 -10.42 -2.91 1.41
N VAL A 119 -10.13 -1.76 1.99
CA VAL A 119 -10.64 -0.46 1.54
C VAL A 119 -9.79 0.07 0.40
N THR A 120 -10.43 0.32 -0.75
CA THR A 120 -9.82 0.89 -1.95
C THR A 120 -10.19 2.35 -2.14
N THR A 121 -11.23 2.86 -1.45
CA THR A 121 -11.62 4.27 -1.46
C THR A 121 -12.14 4.67 -0.08
N LEU A 122 -11.79 5.87 0.39
CA LEU A 122 -12.33 6.43 1.63
C LEU A 122 -12.72 7.90 1.44
N ALA A 123 -13.67 8.38 2.23
CA ALA A 123 -14.09 9.77 2.26
C ALA A 123 -13.91 10.41 3.65
N SER A 124 -12.98 11.37 3.73
CA SER A 124 -12.74 12.19 4.92
C SER A 124 -13.72 13.36 4.96
N LEU A 125 -14.62 13.41 5.94
CA LEU A 125 -15.70 14.39 6.00
C LEU A 125 -15.50 15.39 7.13
N GLY A 126 -15.05 16.59 6.81
CA GLY A 126 -14.78 17.65 7.77
C GLY A 126 -13.33 17.59 8.24
N GLY A 127 -12.42 18.07 7.39
CA GLY A 127 -10.98 18.05 7.61
C GLY A 127 -10.28 19.36 7.23
N PRO A 128 -9.04 19.56 7.69
CA PRO A 128 -8.18 20.68 7.32
C PRO A 128 -7.77 20.62 5.85
N ARG A 129 -7.30 21.73 5.29
CA ARG A 129 -6.96 21.84 3.86
C ARG A 129 -5.80 20.94 3.44
N TRP A 130 -4.89 20.58 4.34
CA TRP A 130 -3.78 19.69 3.98
C TRP A 130 -4.26 18.31 3.50
N GLU A 131 -5.48 17.89 3.86
CA GLU A 131 -6.06 16.64 3.34
C GLU A 131 -6.29 16.68 1.82
N LEU A 132 -6.41 17.87 1.21
CA LEU A 132 -6.51 18.02 -0.25
C LEU A 132 -5.25 17.52 -0.96
N GLU A 133 -4.07 17.70 -0.35
CA GLU A 133 -2.80 17.18 -0.87
C GLU A 133 -2.82 15.64 -0.89
N VAL A 134 -3.32 15.04 0.19
CA VAL A 134 -3.48 13.59 0.32
C VAL A 134 -4.49 13.05 -0.70
N ALA A 135 -5.64 13.72 -0.85
CA ALA A 135 -6.66 13.34 -1.84
C ALA A 135 -6.15 13.37 -3.28
N ARG A 136 -5.25 14.32 -3.60
CA ARG A 136 -4.63 14.43 -4.93
C ARG A 136 -3.59 13.35 -5.20
N THR A 137 -2.86 12.91 -4.18
CA THR A 137 -1.69 12.02 -4.33
C THR A 137 -1.98 10.55 -4.02
N SER A 138 -3.03 10.25 -3.24
CA SER A 138 -3.37 8.89 -2.85
C SER A 138 -4.22 8.17 -3.90
N GLU A 139 -3.69 7.06 -4.42
CA GLU A 139 -4.37 6.24 -5.45
C GLU A 139 -4.97 4.94 -4.90
N ALA A 140 -4.40 4.40 -3.82
CA ALA A 140 -4.84 3.18 -3.17
C ALA A 140 -4.59 3.33 -1.65
N PRO A 141 -5.60 3.44 -0.79
CA PRO A 141 -6.96 3.78 -1.17
C PRO A 141 -7.01 5.16 -1.82
N ARG A 142 -7.96 5.38 -2.72
CA ARG A 142 -8.32 6.73 -3.17
C ARG A 142 -8.90 7.49 -1.98
N VAL A 143 -8.39 8.69 -1.70
CA VAL A 143 -8.94 9.56 -0.66
C VAL A 143 -9.81 10.63 -1.31
N LEU A 144 -11.04 10.76 -0.84
CA LEU A 144 -11.94 11.88 -1.13
C LEU A 144 -12.05 12.75 0.11
N THR A 145 -12.19 14.06 -0.06
CA THR A 145 -12.34 14.97 1.08
C THR A 145 -13.40 16.05 0.83
N SER A 146 -14.13 16.39 1.89
CA SER A 146 -15.03 17.55 1.86
C SER A 146 -14.31 18.87 2.17
N GLY A 147 -13.05 18.80 2.60
CA GLY A 147 -12.42 19.92 3.31
C GLY A 147 -13.23 20.26 4.57
N PRO A 148 -13.42 21.57 4.89
CA PRO A 148 -14.01 21.97 6.16
C PRO A 148 -15.48 21.55 6.31
N PHE A 149 -15.93 21.46 7.56
CA PHE A 149 -17.31 21.24 7.97
C PHE A 149 -18.01 22.58 8.17
N PHE A 150 -19.13 22.80 7.46
CA PHE A 150 -19.94 24.01 7.62
C PHE A 150 -21.00 23.88 8.73
N ALA A 151 -21.22 24.92 9.54
CA ALA A 151 -22.20 24.86 10.64
C ALA A 151 -22.96 26.17 10.87
N ASN A 152 -24.13 26.15 11.53
CA ASN A 152 -24.98 27.33 11.73
C ASN A 152 -24.68 28.20 12.97
N PHE A 153 -23.78 27.79 13.87
CA PHE A 153 -23.54 28.46 15.16
C PHE A 153 -22.25 29.31 15.17
N PRO A 154 -22.18 30.39 15.98
CA PRO A 154 -20.92 31.06 16.27
C PRO A 154 -20.11 30.09 17.11
N VAL A 155 -19.06 29.53 16.52
CA VAL A 155 -18.25 28.50 17.16
C VAL A 155 -17.77 29.02 18.52
N LEU A 156 -18.14 28.32 19.60
CA LEU A 156 -17.69 28.57 20.97
C LEU A 156 -16.15 28.66 20.97
N ASP A 157 -15.64 29.76 21.50
CA ASP A 157 -14.24 30.09 21.76
C ASP A 157 -13.17 29.26 21.01
N VAL A 158 -13.00 29.56 19.72
CA VAL A 158 -12.12 28.86 18.77
C VAL A 158 -10.65 29.24 18.95
N THR A 159 -10.12 29.12 20.16
CA THR A 159 -8.67 29.20 20.37
C THR A 159 -7.96 27.88 20.06
N LEU A 160 -8.70 26.78 19.86
CA LEU A 160 -8.16 25.43 19.59
C LEU A 160 -8.30 24.95 18.13
N TRP A 161 -9.12 25.63 17.32
CA TRP A 161 -9.22 25.34 15.89
C TRP A 161 -8.43 26.40 15.12
N THR A 162 -7.15 26.11 14.94
CA THR A 162 -6.29 26.59 13.84
C THR A 162 -6.66 27.97 13.33
N ARG A 163 -6.01 28.99 13.89
CA ARG A 163 -6.07 30.38 13.40
C ARG A 163 -5.79 30.49 11.89
N ASP A 164 -5.06 29.52 11.33
CA ASP A 164 -4.59 29.53 9.94
C ASP A 164 -5.29 28.49 9.02
N ASP A 165 -5.98 27.46 9.52
CA ASP A 165 -6.64 26.43 8.69
C ASP A 165 -7.91 25.79 9.31
N PRO A 166 -9.05 26.51 9.38
CA PRO A 166 -10.22 26.11 10.18
C PRO A 166 -10.95 24.88 9.62
N VAL A 167 -11.07 23.84 10.46
CA VAL A 167 -11.89 22.63 10.15
C VAL A 167 -13.39 22.91 10.26
N LEU A 168 -13.83 23.73 11.23
CA LEU A 168 -15.22 24.18 11.36
C LEU A 168 -15.41 25.60 10.83
N VAL A 169 -16.37 25.79 9.94
CA VAL A 169 -16.65 27.08 9.31
C VAL A 169 -18.11 27.47 9.50
N GLN A 170 -18.38 28.55 10.24
CA GLN A 170 -19.74 29.04 10.47
C GLN A 170 -20.37 29.58 9.19
N LEU A 171 -21.64 29.28 8.93
CA LEU A 171 -22.51 29.91 7.94
C LEU A 171 -23.37 31.00 8.58
N LYS A 172 -23.29 32.22 8.06
CA LYS A 172 -23.93 33.41 8.65
C LYS A 172 -25.16 33.89 7.90
N SER A 173 -25.24 33.62 6.60
CA SER A 173 -26.33 34.07 5.73
C SER A 173 -26.37 33.25 4.44
N VAL A 174 -27.42 33.47 3.65
CA VAL A 174 -27.57 32.90 2.29
C VAL A 174 -26.39 33.25 1.39
N ASP A 175 -25.99 34.53 1.35
CA ASP A 175 -24.88 34.97 0.49
C ASP A 175 -23.52 34.43 0.99
N ASP A 176 -23.36 34.32 2.30
CA ASP A 176 -22.16 33.75 2.92
C ASP A 176 -22.03 32.24 2.61
N ALA A 177 -23.13 31.50 2.63
CA ALA A 177 -23.15 30.08 2.22
C ALA A 177 -22.73 29.91 0.75
N ARG A 178 -23.31 30.69 -0.16
CA ARG A 178 -22.93 30.66 -1.59
C ARG A 178 -21.47 31.07 -1.83
N ALA A 179 -20.95 32.01 -1.05
CA ALA A 179 -19.56 32.43 -1.16
C ALA A 179 -18.61 31.32 -0.68
N LYS A 180 -18.90 30.68 0.44
CA LYS A 180 -18.08 29.62 1.03
C LYS A 180 -18.07 28.34 0.21
N VAL A 181 -19.22 27.93 -0.34
CA VAL A 181 -19.28 26.80 -1.28
C VAL A 181 -18.36 27.04 -2.47
N ARG A 182 -18.40 28.23 -3.07
CA ARG A 182 -17.51 28.58 -4.19
C ARG A 182 -16.04 28.56 -3.78
N ASP A 183 -15.73 29.04 -2.58
CA ASP A 183 -14.35 29.07 -2.06
C ASP A 183 -13.77 27.65 -1.92
N VAL A 184 -14.50 26.73 -1.27
CA VAL A 184 -14.00 25.36 -1.07
C VAL A 184 -14.04 24.54 -2.36
N ALA A 185 -15.03 24.77 -3.23
CA ALA A 185 -15.08 24.12 -4.55
C ALA A 185 -13.85 24.49 -5.40
N ASN A 186 -13.41 25.75 -5.36
CA ASN A 186 -12.18 26.19 -6.06
C ASN A 186 -10.91 25.53 -5.53
N GLN A 187 -10.93 24.98 -4.31
CA GLN A 187 -9.80 24.25 -3.72
C GLN A 187 -9.75 22.78 -4.20
N GLY A 188 -10.83 22.30 -4.82
CA GLY A 188 -10.91 20.94 -5.39
C GLY A 188 -11.37 19.88 -4.39
N VAL A 189 -12.32 20.23 -3.51
CA VAL A 189 -13.03 19.23 -2.68
C VAL A 189 -13.91 18.33 -3.53
N ASP A 190 -14.15 17.10 -3.08
CA ASP A 190 -14.98 16.12 -3.80
C ASP A 190 -16.47 16.24 -3.44
N LEU A 191 -16.77 16.78 -2.26
CA LEU A 191 -18.12 16.99 -1.75
C LEU A 191 -18.16 18.11 -0.70
N ILE A 192 -19.35 18.46 -0.23
CA ILE A 192 -19.56 19.47 0.82
C ILE A 192 -20.12 18.81 2.07
N LYS A 193 -19.53 19.13 3.23
CA LYS A 193 -20.01 18.71 4.55
C LYS A 193 -20.65 19.88 5.28
N VAL A 194 -21.86 19.68 5.81
CA VAL A 194 -22.58 20.67 6.61
C VAL A 194 -23.25 20.01 7.83
N GLY A 195 -23.53 20.76 8.87
CA GLY A 195 -24.31 20.28 10.01
C GLY A 195 -25.14 21.38 10.67
N TYR A 196 -26.08 20.92 11.50
CA TYR A 196 -26.91 21.78 12.32
C TYR A 196 -26.65 21.45 13.80
N ALA A 197 -26.20 22.43 14.58
CA ALA A 197 -26.00 22.30 16.03
C ALA A 197 -26.63 23.49 16.78
N GLY A 198 -27.79 23.96 16.29
CA GLY A 198 -28.57 25.02 16.94
C GLY A 198 -29.70 24.47 17.80
N PRO A 199 -30.29 25.29 18.70
CA PRO A 199 -31.46 24.86 19.47
C PRO A 199 -32.65 24.56 18.55
N PRO A 200 -33.58 23.65 18.88
CA PRO A 200 -34.68 23.24 18.00
C PRO A 200 -35.45 24.39 17.30
N GLY A 201 -35.64 25.52 17.99
CA GLY A 201 -36.34 26.69 17.46
C GLY A 201 -35.59 27.50 16.39
N ALA A 202 -34.30 27.22 16.14
CA ALA A 202 -33.50 27.93 15.13
C ALA A 202 -33.47 27.22 13.76
N ARG A 203 -34.06 26.03 13.63
CA ARG A 203 -34.07 25.24 12.38
C ARG A 203 -34.74 25.99 11.23
N GLU A 204 -35.86 26.65 11.49
CA GLU A 204 -36.58 27.42 10.46
C GLU A 204 -35.76 28.60 9.92
N ALA A 205 -34.95 29.25 10.77
CA ALA A 205 -34.08 30.34 10.35
C ALA A 205 -32.85 29.83 9.56
N PHE A 206 -32.39 28.61 9.83
CA PHE A 206 -31.27 28.00 9.13
C PHE A 206 -31.66 27.43 7.76
N ARG A 207 -32.91 26.97 7.59
CA ARG A 207 -33.37 26.32 6.35
C ARG A 207 -33.03 27.10 5.07
N PRO A 208 -33.28 28.42 4.94
CA PRO A 208 -32.93 29.16 3.71
C PRO A 208 -31.42 29.20 3.43
N ILE A 209 -30.58 29.15 4.48
CA ILE A 209 -29.12 29.10 4.35
C ILE A 209 -28.69 27.73 3.81
N LEU A 210 -29.28 26.65 4.33
CA LEU A 210 -29.05 25.29 3.86
C LEU A 210 -29.49 25.11 2.39
N GLU A 211 -30.69 25.58 2.04
CA GLU A 211 -31.19 25.53 0.66
C GLU A 211 -30.26 26.25 -0.32
N ALA A 212 -29.74 27.43 0.07
CA ALA A 212 -28.79 28.18 -0.75
C ALA A 212 -27.41 27.50 -0.85
N LEU A 213 -26.97 26.80 0.19
CA LEU A 213 -25.76 25.98 0.18
C LEU A 213 -25.93 24.82 -0.82
N VAL A 214 -27.02 24.06 -0.71
CA VAL A 214 -27.33 22.92 -1.59
C VAL A 214 -27.43 23.38 -3.05
N GLU A 215 -28.18 24.46 -3.33
CA GLU A 215 -28.31 25.04 -4.66
C GLU A 215 -26.93 25.37 -5.26
N ALA A 216 -26.06 26.04 -4.48
CA ALA A 216 -24.73 26.43 -4.94
C ALA A 216 -23.81 25.21 -5.15
N SER A 217 -23.91 24.19 -4.30
CA SER A 217 -23.13 22.96 -4.42
C SER A 217 -23.52 22.18 -5.68
N HIS A 218 -24.82 21.98 -5.90
CA HIS A 218 -25.33 21.28 -7.08
C HIS A 218 -25.00 22.03 -8.38
N ALA A 219 -25.03 23.37 -8.37
CA ALA A 219 -24.61 24.17 -9.53
C ALA A 219 -23.12 23.96 -9.92
N LEU A 220 -22.30 23.44 -9.01
CA LEU A 220 -20.90 23.10 -9.23
C LEU A 220 -20.67 21.58 -9.40
N GLY A 221 -21.74 20.78 -9.42
CA GLY A 221 -21.65 19.32 -9.51
C GLY A 221 -21.21 18.62 -8.21
N LEU A 222 -21.21 19.34 -7.08
CA LEU A 222 -20.81 18.79 -5.78
C LEU A 222 -22.02 18.30 -5.00
N ARG A 223 -21.88 17.13 -4.37
CA ARG A 223 -22.89 16.57 -3.47
C ARG A 223 -22.77 17.15 -2.07
N VAL A 224 -23.87 17.13 -1.32
CA VAL A 224 -23.92 17.63 0.06
C VAL A 224 -24.20 16.50 1.04
N ALA A 225 -23.26 16.27 1.96
CA ALA A 225 -23.44 15.41 3.12
C ALA A 225 -23.75 16.24 4.36
N MET A 226 -24.85 15.92 5.05
CA MET A 226 -25.28 16.64 6.25
C MET A 226 -25.20 15.77 7.51
N HIS A 227 -24.55 16.29 8.56
CA HIS A 227 -24.71 15.77 9.92
C HIS A 227 -26.10 16.17 10.44
N ALA A 228 -26.98 15.18 10.65
CA ALA A 228 -28.41 15.36 10.96
C ALA A 228 -28.96 14.17 11.79
N GLU A 229 -28.55 14.08 13.04
CA GLU A 229 -28.87 12.94 13.95
C GLU A 229 -30.25 13.02 14.59
N GLU A 230 -30.93 14.17 14.50
CA GLU A 230 -32.29 14.35 14.98
C GLU A 230 -33.30 14.19 13.83
N LEU A 231 -34.41 13.50 14.08
CA LEU A 231 -35.46 13.21 13.08
C LEU A 231 -35.94 14.46 12.34
N GLU A 232 -36.24 15.54 13.07
CA GLU A 232 -36.73 16.79 12.47
C GLU A 232 -35.65 17.53 11.68
N THR A 233 -34.38 17.42 12.10
CA THR A 233 -33.24 17.97 11.36
C THR A 233 -33.00 17.18 10.07
N ALA A 234 -33.12 15.86 10.11
CA ALA A 234 -33.02 15.00 8.93
C ALA A 234 -34.14 15.28 7.92
N LYS A 235 -35.40 15.41 8.37
CA LYS A 235 -36.52 15.82 7.50
C LYS A 235 -36.31 17.20 6.89
N MET A 236 -35.75 18.16 7.64
CA MET A 236 -35.39 19.48 7.09
C MET A 236 -34.30 19.35 6.01
N ALA A 237 -33.27 18.54 6.25
CA ALA A 237 -32.18 18.29 5.31
C ALA A 237 -32.69 17.71 3.98
N ILE A 238 -33.55 16.68 4.05
CA ILE A 238 -34.15 16.06 2.88
C ILE A 238 -34.98 17.07 2.08
N ARG A 239 -35.81 17.88 2.75
CA ARG A 239 -36.60 18.92 2.10
C ARG A 239 -35.74 20.02 1.45
N ALA A 240 -34.55 20.27 1.97
CA ALA A 240 -33.59 21.23 1.40
C ALA A 240 -32.79 20.65 0.22
N GLY A 241 -32.92 19.35 -0.08
CA GLY A 241 -32.24 18.69 -1.21
C GLY A 241 -30.86 18.11 -0.88
N VAL A 242 -30.57 17.85 0.39
CA VAL A 242 -29.31 17.17 0.79
C VAL A 242 -29.22 15.77 0.17
N ASP A 243 -28.04 15.41 -0.34
CA ASP A 243 -27.79 14.14 -1.01
C ASP A 243 -27.55 12.98 -0.04
N VAL A 244 -26.85 13.25 1.06
CA VAL A 244 -26.38 12.24 2.00
C VAL A 244 -26.64 12.69 3.45
N LEU A 245 -27.28 11.83 4.24
CA LEU A 245 -27.32 11.97 5.70
C LEU A 245 -26.09 11.25 6.28
N ALA A 246 -25.20 11.98 6.94
CA ALA A 246 -23.88 11.46 7.31
C ALA A 246 -23.88 10.50 8.50
N HIS A 247 -25.00 10.43 9.22
CA HIS A 247 -25.27 9.47 10.30
C HIS A 247 -26.75 9.09 10.25
N THR A 248 -27.12 8.03 10.96
CA THR A 248 -28.52 7.68 11.18
C THR A 248 -29.16 8.55 12.29
N ILE A 249 -30.49 8.44 12.43
CA ILE A 249 -31.27 9.19 13.41
C ILE A 249 -31.15 8.48 14.77
N VAL A 250 -30.86 9.26 15.81
CA VAL A 250 -30.53 8.74 17.15
C VAL A 250 -31.54 9.16 18.21
N ASP A 251 -32.28 10.26 17.98
CA ASP A 251 -33.17 10.86 18.98
C ASP A 251 -34.53 10.17 19.06
N GLN A 252 -35.03 9.67 17.93
CA GLN A 252 -36.37 9.12 17.79
C GLN A 252 -36.40 8.00 16.74
N VAL A 253 -37.33 7.06 16.92
CA VAL A 253 -37.62 6.08 15.89
C VAL A 253 -38.21 6.79 14.66
N VAL A 254 -37.67 6.50 13.47
CA VAL A 254 -38.14 7.09 12.21
C VAL A 254 -39.63 6.84 11.97
N ASP A 255 -40.33 7.90 11.58
CA ASP A 255 -41.77 7.89 11.28
C ASP A 255 -42.04 7.73 9.78
N SER A 256 -43.32 7.57 9.42
CA SER A 256 -43.72 7.38 8.01
C SER A 256 -43.37 8.59 7.15
N GLU A 257 -43.45 9.80 7.70
CA GLU A 257 -43.10 11.02 6.96
C GLU A 257 -41.63 11.02 6.56
N PHE A 258 -40.73 10.68 7.49
CA PHE A 258 -39.31 10.55 7.17
C PHE A 258 -39.07 9.48 6.10
N LEU A 259 -39.69 8.30 6.25
CA LEU A 259 -39.51 7.20 5.29
C LEU A 259 -39.98 7.58 3.88
N ASP A 260 -41.13 8.25 3.77
CA ASP A 260 -41.66 8.74 2.49
C ASP A 260 -40.72 9.80 1.89
N LEU A 261 -40.29 10.80 2.68
CA LEU A 261 -39.35 11.84 2.23
C LEU A 261 -38.01 11.25 1.75
N ALA A 262 -37.44 10.32 2.51
CA ALA A 262 -36.16 9.70 2.17
C ALA A 262 -36.26 8.87 0.88
N LYS A 263 -37.36 8.15 0.71
CA LYS A 263 -37.63 7.35 -0.49
C LYS A 263 -37.87 8.20 -1.73
N GLU A 264 -38.64 9.28 -1.59
CA GLU A 264 -38.96 10.20 -2.69
C GLU A 264 -37.74 11.01 -3.15
N SER A 265 -36.90 11.46 -2.20
CA SER A 265 -35.69 12.22 -2.51
C SER A 265 -34.56 11.35 -3.05
N GLY A 266 -34.54 10.06 -2.68
CA GLY A 266 -33.44 9.15 -3.01
C GLY A 266 -32.14 9.45 -2.25
N VAL A 267 -32.24 10.18 -1.13
CA VAL A 267 -31.15 10.46 -0.19
C VAL A 267 -30.49 9.15 0.25
N VAL A 268 -29.18 9.17 0.43
CA VAL A 268 -28.43 8.02 0.99
C VAL A 268 -28.14 8.28 2.46
N THR A 269 -28.36 7.29 3.31
CA THR A 269 -28.00 7.39 4.73
C THR A 269 -26.71 6.63 4.99
N ILE A 270 -25.71 7.29 5.55
CA ILE A 270 -24.51 6.65 6.08
C ILE A 270 -24.86 6.05 7.44
N SER A 271 -24.49 4.79 7.61
CA SER A 271 -24.82 3.98 8.78
C SER A 271 -24.19 4.51 10.07
N GLY A 272 -22.87 4.42 10.19
CA GLY A 272 -22.10 4.97 11.30
C GLY A 272 -22.53 4.45 12.68
N LEU A 273 -23.00 3.20 12.79
CA LEU A 273 -23.52 2.63 14.03
C LEU A 273 -22.42 2.38 15.06
N GLY A 274 -21.24 1.96 14.60
CA GLY A 274 -20.17 1.49 15.47
C GLY A 274 -19.60 2.56 16.40
N HIS A 275 -19.53 3.82 15.97
CA HIS A 275 -18.82 4.85 16.73
C HIS A 275 -19.51 5.21 18.05
N PHE A 276 -20.85 5.22 18.09
CA PHE A 276 -21.61 5.51 19.32
C PHE A 276 -21.25 4.56 20.46
N ASP A 277 -21.11 3.27 20.14
CA ASP A 277 -20.69 2.25 21.08
C ASP A 277 -19.24 2.44 21.54
N ARG A 278 -18.37 2.87 20.61
CA ARG A 278 -16.94 2.92 20.84
C ARG A 278 -16.51 4.00 21.82
N TYR A 279 -17.15 5.17 21.82
CA TYR A 279 -16.93 6.16 22.88
C TYR A 279 -17.19 5.53 24.25
N ARG A 280 -18.33 4.86 24.41
CA ARG A 280 -18.70 4.28 25.70
C ARG A 280 -17.78 3.14 26.12
N GLU A 281 -17.46 2.23 25.19
CA GLU A 281 -16.53 1.13 25.44
C GLU A 281 -15.15 1.61 25.90
N VAL A 282 -14.61 2.65 25.25
CA VAL A 282 -13.33 3.26 25.64
C VAL A 282 -13.44 3.92 27.01
N LEU A 283 -14.47 4.74 27.23
CA LEU A 283 -14.65 5.48 28.49
C LEU A 283 -14.91 4.57 29.70
N ASP A 284 -15.59 3.44 29.48
CA ASP A 284 -15.83 2.41 30.48
C ASP A 284 -14.67 1.39 30.59
N SER A 285 -13.64 1.51 29.76
CA SER A 285 -12.49 0.59 29.69
C SER A 285 -12.91 -0.87 29.44
N ALA A 286 -13.88 -1.06 28.53
CA ALA A 286 -14.53 -2.33 28.21
C ALA A 286 -14.39 -2.72 26.72
N VAL A 287 -13.39 -2.16 26.03
CA VAL A 287 -13.17 -2.39 24.60
C VAL A 287 -12.89 -3.87 24.31
N SER A 288 -13.66 -4.44 23.40
CA SER A 288 -13.36 -5.72 22.76
C SER A 288 -12.90 -5.47 21.33
N LEU A 289 -11.86 -6.17 20.86
CA LEU A 289 -11.34 -6.03 19.50
C LEU A 289 -11.70 -7.23 18.61
N LEU A 290 -12.13 -6.95 17.38
CA LEU A 290 -12.26 -7.96 16.33
C LEU A 290 -10.88 -8.47 15.90
N PRO A 291 -10.77 -9.69 15.34
CA PRO A 291 -9.51 -10.19 14.79
C PRO A 291 -8.85 -9.23 13.79
N ILE A 292 -9.63 -8.63 12.89
CA ILE A 292 -9.15 -7.65 11.90
C ILE A 292 -8.64 -6.36 12.54
N GLU A 293 -9.26 -5.89 13.63
CA GLU A 293 -8.78 -4.70 14.35
C GLU A 293 -7.47 -4.99 15.08
N ARG A 294 -7.25 -6.21 15.57
CA ARG A 294 -5.94 -6.62 16.10
C ARG A 294 -4.87 -6.76 15.02
N ARG A 295 -5.26 -7.23 13.83
CA ARG A 295 -4.35 -7.49 12.70
C ARG A 295 -3.93 -6.21 12.00
N CYS A 296 -4.89 -5.34 11.70
CA CYS A 296 -4.72 -4.19 10.83
C CYS A 296 -4.80 -2.85 11.57
N GLY A 297 -5.11 -2.82 12.88
CA GLY A 297 -5.26 -1.57 13.63
C GLY A 297 -3.94 -0.96 14.09
N ASP A 298 -3.91 0.37 14.24
CA ASP A 298 -2.78 1.05 14.88
C ASP A 298 -2.69 0.63 16.36
N ARG A 299 -1.64 -0.13 16.68
CA ARG A 299 -1.37 -0.63 18.03
C ARG A 299 -1.22 0.50 19.05
N ARG A 300 -0.72 1.67 18.66
CA ARG A 300 -0.57 2.83 19.56
C ARG A 300 -1.92 3.43 19.91
N VAL A 301 -2.82 3.52 18.93
CA VAL A 301 -4.19 3.98 19.14
C VAL A 301 -4.91 3.03 20.08
N ILE A 302 -4.82 1.72 19.84
CA ILE A 302 -5.41 0.70 20.73
C ILE A 302 -4.87 0.84 22.16
N ALA A 303 -3.55 0.93 22.31
CA ALA A 303 -2.91 1.09 23.62
C ALA A 303 -3.33 2.37 24.35
N SER A 304 -3.69 3.43 23.60
CA SER A 304 -4.17 4.68 24.20
C SER A 304 -5.48 4.53 24.97
N TRP A 305 -6.32 3.54 24.63
CA TRP A 305 -7.61 3.35 25.29
C TRP A 305 -7.45 2.76 26.70
N ASP A 306 -6.43 1.93 26.90
CA ASP A 306 -6.11 1.34 28.20
C ASP A 306 -5.56 2.36 29.21
N THR A 307 -5.03 3.49 28.74
CA THR A 307 -4.46 4.52 29.63
C THR A 307 -5.52 5.18 30.50
N LEU A 308 -6.79 5.18 30.07
CA LEU A 308 -7.90 5.73 30.85
C LEU A 308 -8.10 4.95 32.16
N ALA A 309 -7.89 3.63 32.15
CA ALA A 309 -7.96 2.79 33.35
C ALA A 309 -6.94 3.20 34.43
N ALA A 310 -5.82 3.81 34.02
CA ALA A 310 -4.80 4.32 34.94
C ALA A 310 -5.16 5.67 35.58
N ILE A 311 -6.19 6.36 35.08
CA ILE A 311 -6.68 7.63 35.65
C ILE A 311 -7.76 7.31 36.71
N PRO A 312 -7.58 7.70 37.99
CA PRO A 312 -8.61 7.53 39.02
C PRO A 312 -9.93 8.14 38.58
N ARG A 313 -11.06 7.44 38.79
CA ARG A 313 -12.38 7.88 38.30
C ARG A 313 -12.77 9.29 38.77
N ALA A 314 -12.29 9.71 39.95
CA ALA A 314 -12.52 11.05 40.50
C ALA A 314 -11.72 12.17 39.80
N GLU A 315 -10.68 11.82 39.04
CA GLU A 315 -9.77 12.73 38.32
C GLU A 315 -10.04 12.76 36.81
N ARG A 316 -10.99 11.93 36.32
CA ARG A 316 -11.39 11.91 34.92
C ARG A 316 -12.25 13.13 34.58
N PRO A 317 -12.07 13.75 33.39
CA PRO A 317 -13.01 14.75 32.88
C PRO A 317 -14.45 14.23 32.88
N PRO A 318 -15.45 15.11 33.06
CA PRO A 318 -16.85 14.72 32.88
C PRO A 318 -17.09 14.22 31.46
N VAL A 319 -17.96 13.22 31.31
CA VAL A 319 -18.41 12.80 29.98
C VAL A 319 -19.30 13.92 29.42
N PRO A 320 -19.02 14.40 28.20
CA PRO A 320 -19.81 15.42 27.53
C PRO A 320 -21.26 14.97 27.29
N ASP A 321 -22.22 15.88 27.47
CA ASP A 321 -23.66 15.61 27.31
C ASP A 321 -23.99 15.02 25.92
N ALA A 322 -23.28 15.46 24.87
CA ALA A 322 -23.48 14.95 23.50
C ALA A 322 -23.09 13.47 23.37
N ILE A 323 -21.95 13.08 23.95
CA ILE A 323 -21.50 11.68 23.99
C ILE A 323 -22.47 10.85 24.83
N GLU A 324 -22.91 11.36 25.98
CA GLU A 324 -23.84 10.66 26.87
C GLU A 324 -25.22 10.46 26.21
N TRP A 325 -25.69 11.44 25.45
CA TRP A 325 -26.92 11.37 24.69
C TRP A 325 -26.87 10.34 23.56
N GLY A 326 -25.80 10.33 22.75
CA GLY A 326 -25.69 9.43 21.59
C GLY A 326 -25.29 7.98 21.92
N SER A 327 -24.67 7.73 23.07
CA SER A 327 -24.13 6.40 23.44
C SER A 327 -24.97 5.63 24.47
N GLY A 328 -26.11 6.17 24.89
CA GLY A 328 -27.02 5.52 25.83
C GLY A 328 -27.73 4.28 25.26
N GLU A 329 -28.23 3.41 26.14
CA GLU A 329 -28.95 2.17 25.76
C GLU A 329 -30.17 2.45 24.88
N GLU A 330 -30.97 3.47 25.22
CA GLU A 330 -32.13 3.88 24.43
C GLU A 330 -31.73 4.36 23.02
N ALA A 331 -30.69 5.19 22.92
CA ALA A 331 -30.16 5.65 21.63
C ALA A 331 -29.69 4.47 20.78
N ARG A 332 -28.98 3.49 21.37
CA ARG A 332 -28.52 2.27 20.67
C ARG A 332 -29.67 1.44 20.12
N GLU A 333 -30.75 1.26 20.89
CA GLU A 333 -31.95 0.57 20.41
C GLU A 333 -32.61 1.33 19.24
N ILE A 334 -32.67 2.66 19.32
CA ILE A 334 -33.20 3.52 18.26
C ILE A 334 -32.34 3.39 16.99
N LEU A 335 -31.01 3.46 17.10
CA LEU A 335 -30.06 3.33 15.99
C LEU A 335 -30.28 2.02 15.20
N LEU A 336 -30.28 0.88 15.90
CA LEU A 336 -30.47 -0.44 15.29
C LEU A 336 -31.88 -0.59 14.68
N THR A 337 -32.90 -0.08 15.37
CA THR A 337 -34.29 -0.10 14.89
C THR A 337 -34.45 0.75 13.62
N ASN A 338 -33.86 1.93 13.61
CA ASN A 338 -33.91 2.85 12.48
C ASN A 338 -33.17 2.28 11.27
N MET A 339 -32.00 1.66 11.48
CA MET A 339 -31.26 1.00 10.40
C MET A 339 -32.11 -0.08 9.73
N ARG A 340 -32.76 -0.95 10.53
CA ARG A 340 -33.66 -1.98 10.01
C ARG A 340 -34.85 -1.38 9.25
N LYS A 341 -35.54 -0.40 9.83
CA LYS A 341 -36.71 0.24 9.21
C LYS A 341 -36.37 0.91 7.87
N MET A 342 -35.23 1.61 7.81
CA MET A 342 -34.79 2.26 6.58
C MET A 342 -34.46 1.23 5.50
N PHE A 343 -33.77 0.16 5.87
CA PHE A 343 -33.49 -0.97 4.97
C PHE A 343 -34.80 -1.60 4.44
N GLU A 344 -35.74 -1.93 5.31
CA GLU A 344 -37.04 -2.52 4.94
C GLU A 344 -37.89 -1.59 4.05
N ALA A 345 -37.76 -0.27 4.22
CA ALA A 345 -38.43 0.73 3.40
C ALA A 345 -37.81 0.89 1.99
N GLY A 346 -36.61 0.33 1.77
CA GLY A 346 -35.83 0.44 0.54
C GLY A 346 -35.03 1.73 0.42
N ILE A 347 -34.69 2.36 1.55
CA ILE A 347 -33.82 3.54 1.58
C ILE A 347 -32.36 3.09 1.38
N PRO A 348 -31.60 3.70 0.46
CA PRO A 348 -30.19 3.37 0.27
C PRO A 348 -29.35 3.64 1.53
N ILE A 349 -28.53 2.66 1.92
CA ILE A 349 -27.63 2.76 3.07
C ILE A 349 -26.20 2.59 2.59
N ALA A 350 -25.30 3.48 3.04
CA ALA A 350 -23.87 3.36 2.82
C ALA A 350 -23.14 3.04 4.13
N ALA A 351 -22.11 2.18 4.06
CA ALA A 351 -21.27 1.87 5.20
C ALA A 351 -20.28 3.02 5.45
N GLY A 352 -20.12 3.43 6.70
CA GLY A 352 -19.14 4.44 7.11
C GLY A 352 -18.67 4.17 8.53
N SER A 353 -17.36 4.12 8.74
CA SER A 353 -16.79 3.72 10.05
C SER A 353 -16.74 4.85 11.08
N ASN A 354 -16.74 6.10 10.61
CA ASN A 354 -16.31 7.29 11.37
C ASN A 354 -14.88 7.15 11.89
N GLY A 355 -14.03 6.39 11.18
CA GLY A 355 -12.65 6.13 11.56
C GLY A 355 -11.89 7.43 11.86
N GLY A 356 -11.29 7.49 13.05
CA GLY A 356 -10.71 8.71 13.61
C GLY A 356 -11.36 9.12 14.93
N ASN A 357 -12.67 8.93 15.09
CA ASN A 357 -13.36 9.22 16.36
C ASN A 357 -12.87 8.29 17.48
N ILE A 358 -12.94 8.73 18.74
CA ILE A 358 -12.46 7.95 19.89
C ILE A 358 -12.98 6.51 19.86
N GLY A 359 -12.06 5.54 19.83
CA GLY A 359 -12.37 4.11 19.82
C GLY A 359 -12.62 3.52 18.42
N THR A 360 -12.66 4.32 17.37
CA THR A 360 -12.79 3.86 15.98
C THR A 360 -11.45 3.95 15.25
N LEU A 361 -10.92 2.79 14.84
CA LEU A 361 -9.63 2.68 14.16
C LEU A 361 -9.78 3.05 12.68
N GLN A 362 -8.81 3.82 12.18
CA GLN A 362 -8.65 4.12 10.75
C GLN A 362 -8.47 2.82 9.95
N GLY A 363 -9.47 2.40 9.18
CA GLY A 363 -9.47 1.15 8.40
C GLY A 363 -10.27 0.01 9.04
N PRO A 364 -9.76 -0.72 10.05
CA PRO A 364 -10.38 -1.97 10.45
C PRO A 364 -11.67 -1.83 11.26
N SER A 365 -11.97 -0.65 11.81
CA SER A 365 -13.30 -0.42 12.41
C SER A 365 -14.41 -0.33 11.35
N PHE A 366 -14.08 -0.27 10.07
CA PHE A 366 -15.05 -0.49 9.00
C PHE A 366 -15.72 -1.87 9.09
N HIS A 367 -14.97 -2.90 9.50
CA HIS A 367 -15.54 -4.24 9.72
C HIS A 367 -16.42 -4.30 10.97
N ARG A 368 -16.18 -3.45 11.97
CA ARG A 368 -17.08 -3.29 13.11
C ARG A 368 -18.46 -2.81 12.65
N GLU A 369 -18.48 -1.88 11.70
CA GLU A 369 -19.72 -1.38 11.11
C GLU A 369 -20.54 -2.53 10.48
N PHE A 370 -19.89 -3.44 9.76
CA PHE A 370 -20.56 -4.62 9.19
C PHE A 370 -21.22 -5.48 10.27
N HIS A 371 -20.52 -5.73 11.37
CA HIS A 371 -21.08 -6.46 12.52
C HIS A 371 -22.31 -5.74 13.10
N LYS A 372 -22.30 -4.40 13.18
CA LYS A 372 -23.45 -3.61 13.67
C LYS A 372 -24.63 -3.62 12.71
N MET A 373 -24.37 -3.55 11.41
CA MET A 373 -25.44 -3.69 10.41
C MET A 373 -26.07 -5.09 10.46
N ALA A 374 -25.27 -6.14 10.66
CA ALA A 374 -25.77 -7.50 10.87
C ALA A 374 -26.59 -7.62 12.17
N GLU A 375 -26.14 -6.98 13.26
CA GLU A 375 -26.88 -6.88 14.53
C GLU A 375 -28.23 -6.17 14.35
N ALA A 376 -28.27 -5.12 13.53
CA ALA A 376 -29.52 -4.45 13.13
C ALA A 376 -30.43 -5.36 12.28
N GLY A 377 -29.94 -6.49 11.77
CA GLY A 377 -30.70 -7.48 11.00
C GLY A 377 -30.62 -7.29 9.48
N LEU A 378 -29.64 -6.54 8.99
CA LEU A 378 -29.40 -6.45 7.54
C LEU A 378 -28.78 -7.77 7.05
N PRO A 379 -29.22 -8.29 5.89
CA PRO A 379 -28.60 -9.46 5.27
C PRO A 379 -27.20 -9.11 4.72
N LEU A 380 -26.34 -10.12 4.60
CA LEU A 380 -24.93 -9.93 4.21
C LEU A 380 -24.80 -9.31 2.81
N GLU A 381 -25.70 -9.61 1.89
CA GLU A 381 -25.76 -9.00 0.56
C GLU A 381 -26.01 -7.49 0.64
N ALA A 382 -26.86 -7.06 1.58
CA ALA A 382 -27.12 -5.64 1.79
C ALA A 382 -25.91 -4.93 2.42
N ILE A 383 -25.20 -5.61 3.33
CA ILE A 383 -23.95 -5.09 3.93
C ILE A 383 -22.88 -4.94 2.84
N ILE A 384 -22.68 -5.94 1.98
CA ILE A 384 -21.75 -5.85 0.85
C ILE A 384 -22.14 -4.69 -0.08
N ALA A 385 -23.43 -4.56 -0.42
CA ALA A 385 -23.90 -3.45 -1.26
C ALA A 385 -23.66 -2.08 -0.62
N SER A 386 -23.87 -1.96 0.70
CA SER A 386 -23.63 -0.74 1.46
C SER A 386 -22.16 -0.31 1.48
N ALA A 387 -21.25 -1.27 1.43
CA ALA A 387 -19.80 -1.04 1.42
C ALA A 387 -19.23 -0.85 0.00
N THR A 388 -20.05 -1.00 -1.04
CA THR A 388 -19.61 -1.00 -2.44
C THR A 388 -20.51 -0.09 -3.29
N ARG A 389 -21.56 -0.62 -3.90
CA ARG A 389 -22.44 0.10 -4.83
C ARG A 389 -23.11 1.31 -4.18
N ASP A 390 -23.68 1.13 -3.01
CA ASP A 390 -24.46 2.18 -2.35
C ASP A 390 -23.54 3.22 -1.71
N ALA A 391 -22.33 2.83 -1.30
CA ALA A 391 -21.25 3.75 -0.94
C ALA A 391 -20.76 4.60 -2.13
N ALA A 392 -20.51 3.98 -3.29
CA ALA A 392 -20.20 4.70 -4.52
C ALA A 392 -21.33 5.66 -4.90
N ARG A 393 -22.58 5.20 -4.77
CA ARG A 393 -23.76 6.04 -4.96
C ARG A 393 -23.80 7.21 -3.98
N ALA A 394 -23.46 7.05 -2.70
CA ALA A 394 -23.44 8.15 -1.74
C ALA A 394 -22.45 9.25 -2.17
N LEU A 395 -21.25 8.83 -2.58
CA LEU A 395 -20.14 9.72 -2.94
C LEU A 395 -20.20 10.24 -4.39
N GLY A 396 -21.19 9.82 -5.19
CA GLY A 396 -21.32 10.26 -6.59
C GLY A 396 -20.31 9.61 -7.54
N LEU A 397 -19.78 8.43 -7.19
CA LEU A 397 -18.78 7.72 -7.95
C LEU A 397 -19.47 6.77 -8.95
N GLU A 398 -19.30 7.03 -10.24
CA GLU A 398 -19.85 6.18 -11.31
C GLU A 398 -18.84 5.13 -11.80
N ASP A 399 -17.55 5.40 -11.60
CA ASP A 399 -16.43 4.60 -12.11
C ASP A 399 -16.13 3.35 -11.29
N ARG A 400 -16.79 3.15 -10.13
CA ARG A 400 -16.51 2.05 -9.19
C ARG A 400 -17.75 1.59 -8.41
N GLY A 401 -17.55 0.75 -7.40
CA GLY A 401 -18.59 0.21 -6.52
C GLY A 401 -19.34 -1.02 -7.05
N THR A 402 -19.12 -1.41 -8.30
CA THR A 402 -19.55 -2.71 -8.85
C THR A 402 -18.47 -3.24 -9.79
N LEU A 403 -18.36 -4.56 -9.90
CA LEU A 403 -17.50 -5.20 -10.88
C LEU A 403 -18.30 -5.39 -12.17
N THR A 404 -18.29 -4.37 -13.02
CA THR A 404 -19.01 -4.37 -14.31
C THR A 404 -18.13 -3.75 -15.39
N PRO A 405 -18.23 -4.19 -16.66
CA PRO A 405 -17.47 -3.60 -17.75
C PRO A 405 -17.58 -2.06 -17.81
N GLY A 406 -16.46 -1.38 -18.03
CA GLY A 406 -16.33 0.08 -18.04
C GLY A 406 -15.98 0.73 -16.70
N LYS A 407 -15.99 -0.03 -15.59
CA LYS A 407 -15.61 0.46 -14.26
C LYS A 407 -14.16 0.12 -13.91
N ARG A 408 -13.56 0.80 -12.93
CA ARG A 408 -12.21 0.53 -12.43
C ARG A 408 -12.12 -0.87 -11.80
N GLY A 409 -10.95 -1.49 -11.96
CA GLY A 409 -10.53 -2.72 -11.32
C GLY A 409 -10.16 -2.55 -9.85
N ASP A 410 -11.04 -1.89 -9.09
CA ASP A 410 -10.92 -1.76 -7.64
C ASP A 410 -11.66 -2.97 -7.03
N LEU A 411 -10.93 -3.97 -6.51
CA LEU A 411 -11.48 -5.23 -6.00
C LEU A 411 -10.82 -5.70 -4.70
N VAL A 412 -11.53 -6.54 -3.95
CA VAL A 412 -11.01 -7.29 -2.82
C VAL A 412 -11.29 -8.77 -3.04
N VAL A 413 -10.28 -9.60 -2.78
CA VAL A 413 -10.41 -11.05 -2.85
C VAL A 413 -10.39 -11.62 -1.43
N LEU A 414 -11.36 -12.46 -1.12
CA LEU A 414 -11.56 -13.08 0.19
C LEU A 414 -11.30 -14.59 0.12
N GLY A 415 -10.69 -15.13 1.17
CA GLY A 415 -10.44 -16.56 1.32
C GLY A 415 -11.63 -17.37 1.84
N GLU A 416 -12.71 -16.72 2.30
CA GLU A 416 -13.89 -17.34 2.89
C GLU A 416 -15.18 -16.80 2.26
N ASP A 417 -16.29 -17.55 2.34
CA ASP A 417 -17.59 -17.16 1.77
C ASP A 417 -18.21 -15.99 2.55
N PRO A 418 -18.29 -14.77 1.97
CA PRO A 418 -18.81 -13.60 2.66
C PRO A 418 -20.33 -13.64 2.91
N LEU A 419 -21.06 -14.62 2.35
CA LEU A 419 -22.50 -14.81 2.52
C LEU A 419 -22.85 -15.82 3.63
N GLU A 420 -21.86 -16.47 4.25
CA GLU A 420 -22.09 -17.37 5.38
C GLU A 420 -22.08 -16.66 6.74
N HIS A 421 -21.12 -15.74 6.93
CA HIS A 421 -20.97 -15.03 8.20
C HIS A 421 -20.29 -13.67 8.00
N VAL A 422 -20.74 -12.65 8.75
CA VAL A 422 -20.25 -11.27 8.62
C VAL A 422 -18.74 -11.14 8.84
N SER A 423 -18.14 -11.99 9.67
CA SER A 423 -16.68 -11.97 9.89
C SER A 423 -15.86 -12.38 8.68
N HIS A 424 -16.44 -13.13 7.73
CA HIS A 424 -15.75 -13.57 6.52
C HIS A 424 -15.44 -12.38 5.58
N LEU A 425 -16.14 -11.25 5.72
CA LEU A 425 -15.81 -10.00 5.00
C LEU A 425 -14.41 -9.48 5.35
N ALA A 426 -13.83 -9.91 6.47
CA ALA A 426 -12.47 -9.59 6.90
C ALA A 426 -11.41 -10.65 6.51
N ALA A 427 -11.81 -11.77 5.88
CA ALA A 427 -10.91 -12.84 5.43
C ALA A 427 -10.20 -12.45 4.12
N ILE A 428 -9.58 -11.27 4.11
CA ILE A 428 -8.95 -10.67 2.94
C ILE A 428 -7.67 -11.42 2.58
N ASP A 429 -7.61 -11.88 1.34
CA ASP A 429 -6.44 -12.53 0.74
C ASP A 429 -5.55 -11.47 0.07
N PHE A 430 -6.10 -10.67 -0.84
CA PHE A 430 -5.44 -9.49 -1.39
C PHE A 430 -6.44 -8.42 -1.85
N VAL A 431 -5.90 -7.23 -2.12
CA VAL A 431 -6.64 -6.07 -2.62
C VAL A 431 -6.02 -5.62 -3.93
N MET A 432 -6.85 -5.19 -4.87
CA MET A 432 -6.40 -4.51 -6.09
C MET A 432 -7.07 -3.14 -6.22
N ALA A 433 -6.30 -2.17 -6.72
CA ALA A 433 -6.77 -0.84 -7.04
C ALA A 433 -6.32 -0.50 -8.46
N GLY A 434 -7.25 -0.11 -9.33
CA GLY A 434 -6.96 0.16 -10.73
C GLY A 434 -6.33 -1.05 -11.44
N GLY A 435 -6.78 -2.27 -11.15
CA GLY A 435 -6.27 -3.49 -11.79
C GLY A 435 -4.86 -3.92 -11.38
N GLN A 436 -4.30 -3.30 -10.33
CA GLN A 436 -2.96 -3.56 -9.81
C GLN A 436 -3.03 -4.10 -8.38
N LEU A 437 -2.20 -5.11 -8.05
CA LEU A 437 -2.08 -5.63 -6.69
C LEU A 437 -1.54 -4.56 -5.75
N VAL A 438 -2.26 -4.31 -4.65
CA VAL A 438 -1.87 -3.34 -3.64
C VAL A 438 -0.99 -4.02 -2.61
N GLY A 439 0.25 -3.53 -2.43
CA GLY A 439 1.22 -4.10 -1.47
C GLY A 439 2.34 -4.93 -2.10
N ALA A 440 2.35 -5.11 -3.43
CA ALA A 440 3.51 -5.66 -4.13
C ALA A 440 4.75 -4.77 -3.95
N PRO A 441 5.97 -5.35 -3.80
CA PRO A 441 7.18 -4.57 -3.62
C PRO A 441 7.49 -3.75 -4.88
N LYS A 442 7.10 -2.47 -4.90
CA LYS A 442 7.38 -1.57 -6.02
C LYS A 442 8.89 -1.32 -6.14
N ARG A 443 9.49 -1.68 -7.27
CA ARG A 443 10.82 -1.17 -7.68
C ARG A 443 10.70 0.21 -8.33
N VAL A 444 11.81 0.94 -8.37
CA VAL A 444 11.99 2.13 -9.20
C VAL A 444 12.91 1.71 -10.35
N PRO A 445 12.46 1.75 -11.62
CA PRO A 445 13.34 1.42 -12.73
C PRO A 445 14.59 2.30 -12.73
N ALA A 446 15.76 1.68 -12.86
CA ALA A 446 17.01 2.40 -13.02
C ALA A 446 17.04 3.13 -14.36
N GLU A 447 17.75 4.25 -14.43
CA GLU A 447 18.11 4.84 -15.72
C GLU A 447 19.12 3.94 -16.44
N PRO A 448 18.90 3.63 -17.73
CA PRO A 448 19.83 2.79 -18.48
C PRO A 448 21.25 3.33 -18.49
N MET A 449 22.24 2.45 -18.37
CA MET A 449 23.64 2.85 -18.46
C MET A 449 23.92 3.56 -19.80
N SER A 450 24.46 4.79 -19.74
CA SER A 450 24.83 5.52 -20.97
C SER A 450 25.89 4.78 -21.77
N TYR A 451 25.76 4.77 -23.11
CA TYR A 451 26.77 4.24 -24.05
C TYR A 451 28.20 4.76 -23.83
N ARG A 452 28.37 5.89 -23.15
CA ARG A 452 29.70 6.42 -22.75
C ARG A 452 30.41 5.53 -21.73
N GLY A 453 29.67 4.69 -21.01
CA GLY A 453 30.17 3.72 -20.06
C GLY A 453 30.54 2.37 -20.67
N ALA A 454 30.41 2.16 -22.00
CA ALA A 454 30.61 0.85 -22.63
C ALA A 454 31.94 0.16 -22.26
N LEU A 455 33.04 0.92 -22.08
CA LEU A 455 34.33 0.36 -21.67
C LEU A 455 34.32 -0.28 -20.27
N TRP A 456 33.38 0.09 -19.39
CA TRP A 456 33.20 -0.53 -18.09
C TRP A 456 32.70 -1.98 -18.20
N LEU A 457 31.94 -2.30 -19.25
CA LEU A 457 31.48 -3.66 -19.55
C LEU A 457 32.62 -4.58 -20.00
N GLU A 458 33.72 -4.00 -20.48
CA GLU A 458 34.91 -4.68 -21.01
C GLU A 458 36.08 -4.70 -19.99
N ARG A 459 35.84 -4.31 -18.74
CA ARG A 459 36.88 -4.31 -17.69
C ARG A 459 37.36 -5.74 -17.39
N GLU A 460 38.67 -5.91 -17.17
CA GLU A 460 39.28 -7.23 -16.92
C GLU A 460 38.69 -7.93 -15.67
N ASP A 461 38.41 -7.16 -14.62
CA ASP A 461 37.91 -7.71 -13.34
C ASP A 461 36.49 -8.30 -13.46
N ARG A 462 35.71 -7.93 -14.49
CA ARG A 462 34.34 -8.41 -14.72
C ARG A 462 34.27 -9.93 -14.75
N TYR A 463 35.24 -10.57 -15.40
CA TYR A 463 35.31 -12.02 -15.49
C TYR A 463 35.32 -12.69 -14.10
N PHE A 464 36.08 -12.12 -13.16
CA PHE A 464 36.21 -12.65 -11.80
C PHE A 464 35.03 -12.26 -10.90
N GLU A 465 34.45 -11.08 -11.11
CA GLU A 465 33.33 -10.56 -10.32
C GLU A 465 31.99 -11.21 -10.68
N GLU A 466 31.73 -11.41 -11.98
CA GLU A 466 30.42 -11.83 -12.50
C GLU A 466 30.42 -13.29 -13.00
N ARG A 467 31.60 -13.92 -13.13
CA ARG A 467 31.75 -15.34 -13.54
C ARG A 467 30.88 -15.72 -14.76
N PRO A 468 31.05 -15.03 -15.90
CA PRO A 468 30.26 -15.29 -17.11
C PRO A 468 30.40 -16.74 -17.62
N ASP A 469 31.50 -17.42 -17.27
CA ASP A 469 31.71 -18.84 -17.56
C ASP A 469 30.66 -19.75 -16.92
N LEU A 470 30.28 -19.48 -15.67
CA LEU A 470 29.24 -20.26 -14.96
C LEU A 470 27.85 -19.98 -15.53
N VAL A 471 27.60 -18.76 -15.97
CA VAL A 471 26.34 -18.36 -16.62
C VAL A 471 26.15 -19.15 -17.91
N LEU A 472 27.18 -19.17 -18.77
CA LEU A 472 27.14 -19.91 -20.03
C LEU A 472 27.06 -21.44 -19.81
N GLU A 473 27.70 -21.96 -18.74
CA GLU A 473 27.57 -23.37 -18.34
C GLU A 473 26.13 -23.71 -17.92
N ALA A 474 25.49 -22.85 -17.12
CA ALA A 474 24.12 -23.04 -16.65
C ALA A 474 23.08 -22.94 -17.79
N MET A 475 23.34 -22.10 -18.79
CA MET A 475 22.52 -22.02 -20.01
C MET A 475 22.66 -23.27 -20.89
N ALA A 476 23.74 -24.04 -20.76
CA ALA A 476 23.96 -25.28 -21.50
C ALA A 476 23.69 -25.17 -23.02
N LEU A 477 24.17 -24.08 -23.64
CA LEU A 477 23.94 -23.77 -25.05
C LEU A 477 24.45 -24.88 -25.99
N GLU A 478 23.67 -25.20 -27.01
CA GLU A 478 23.98 -26.20 -28.02
C GLU A 478 24.21 -25.58 -29.43
N PRO A 479 25.01 -26.21 -30.30
CA PRO A 479 25.11 -25.81 -31.69
C PRO A 479 23.76 -25.86 -32.39
N GLY A 480 23.31 -24.73 -32.93
CA GLY A 480 21.99 -24.59 -33.55
C GLY A 480 21.05 -23.63 -32.80
N ASP A 481 21.32 -23.37 -31.51
CA ASP A 481 20.45 -22.53 -30.69
C ASP A 481 20.34 -21.10 -31.24
N VAL A 482 19.13 -20.55 -31.12
CA VAL A 482 18.84 -19.13 -31.34
C VAL A 482 18.71 -18.44 -29.99
N VAL A 483 19.66 -17.56 -29.70
CA VAL A 483 19.77 -16.91 -28.38
C VAL A 483 19.60 -15.41 -28.51
N ALA A 484 18.84 -14.76 -27.64
CA ALA A 484 18.85 -13.30 -27.51
C ALA A 484 19.66 -12.85 -26.29
N ASP A 485 20.41 -11.77 -26.46
CA ASP A 485 21.09 -11.02 -25.40
C ASP A 485 20.40 -9.65 -25.30
N ILE A 486 19.43 -9.51 -24.38
CA ILE A 486 18.70 -8.26 -24.17
C ILE A 486 19.50 -7.37 -23.24
N GLY A 487 19.74 -6.11 -23.65
CA GLY A 487 20.66 -5.23 -22.94
C GLY A 487 22.12 -5.53 -23.27
N THR A 488 22.41 -5.97 -24.49
CA THR A 488 23.72 -6.52 -24.89
C THR A 488 24.90 -5.56 -24.66
N GLY A 489 24.67 -4.25 -24.64
CA GLY A 489 25.69 -3.24 -24.43
C GLY A 489 26.80 -3.32 -25.49
N SER A 490 28.05 -3.55 -25.05
CA SER A 490 29.19 -3.75 -25.94
C SER A 490 29.21 -5.13 -26.62
N GLY A 491 28.27 -6.03 -26.29
CA GLY A 491 28.23 -7.39 -26.81
C GLY A 491 29.03 -8.41 -26.01
N TYR A 492 29.30 -8.14 -24.74
CA TYR A 492 30.18 -8.99 -23.93
C TYR A 492 29.72 -10.46 -23.90
N TYR A 493 28.43 -10.71 -23.63
CA TYR A 493 27.87 -12.06 -23.67
C TYR A 493 27.60 -12.53 -25.10
N ALA A 494 27.03 -11.67 -25.96
CA ALA A 494 26.75 -12.05 -27.34
C ALA A 494 27.98 -12.61 -28.10
N ARG A 495 29.15 -11.99 -27.92
CA ARG A 495 30.42 -12.44 -28.52
C ARG A 495 30.89 -13.80 -27.98
N GLN A 496 30.60 -14.10 -26.72
CA GLN A 496 30.97 -15.38 -26.08
C GLN A 496 29.98 -16.50 -26.42
N MET A 497 28.70 -16.19 -26.61
CA MET A 497 27.67 -17.16 -27.00
C MET A 497 27.78 -17.58 -28.46
N ALA A 498 28.15 -16.65 -29.37
CA ALA A 498 28.15 -16.93 -30.80
C ALA A 498 29.01 -18.15 -31.24
N PRO A 499 30.22 -18.38 -30.68
CA PRO A 499 30.97 -19.61 -30.95
C PRO A 499 30.33 -20.88 -30.39
N LEU A 500 29.56 -20.80 -29.30
CA LEU A 500 28.95 -21.96 -28.64
C LEU A 500 27.75 -22.49 -29.43
N VAL A 501 26.99 -21.60 -30.04
CA VAL A 501 25.81 -21.94 -30.86
C VAL A 501 26.18 -22.26 -32.32
N ALA A 502 27.44 -22.15 -32.69
CA ALA A 502 27.94 -22.46 -34.03
C ALA A 502 28.26 -23.97 -34.20
N PRO A 503 28.08 -24.55 -35.40
CA PRO A 503 27.44 -23.96 -36.58
C PRO A 503 25.92 -24.05 -36.53
N GLY A 504 25.22 -23.12 -37.19
CA GLY A 504 23.78 -23.21 -37.43
C GLY A 504 22.92 -22.35 -36.51
N GLY A 505 23.41 -22.02 -35.31
CA GLY A 505 22.79 -21.07 -34.40
C GLY A 505 23.17 -19.62 -34.67
N ARG A 506 22.56 -18.71 -33.93
CA ARG A 506 22.80 -17.26 -34.01
C ARG A 506 22.47 -16.56 -32.70
N VAL A 507 23.09 -15.40 -32.48
CA VAL A 507 22.84 -14.53 -31.33
C VAL A 507 22.19 -13.24 -31.79
N LEU A 508 21.00 -12.94 -31.27
CA LEU A 508 20.29 -11.68 -31.45
C LEU A 508 20.70 -10.71 -30.34
N ALA A 509 21.57 -9.76 -30.66
CA ALA A 509 22.13 -8.81 -29.69
C ALA A 509 21.27 -7.54 -29.65
N VAL A 510 20.48 -7.37 -28.59
CA VAL A 510 19.43 -6.35 -28.48
C VAL A 510 19.85 -5.22 -27.55
N ASP A 511 19.75 -3.97 -27.99
CA ASP A 511 19.98 -2.79 -27.15
C ASP A 511 19.05 -1.63 -27.56
N ILE A 512 18.67 -0.79 -26.60
CA ILE A 512 17.85 0.41 -26.85
C ILE A 512 18.71 1.57 -27.41
N GLN A 513 20.03 1.52 -27.18
CA GLN A 513 20.96 2.55 -27.62
C GLN A 513 21.64 2.15 -28.94
N PRO A 514 21.41 2.88 -30.05
CA PRO A 514 22.05 2.58 -31.32
C PRO A 514 23.58 2.71 -31.27
N GLN A 515 24.11 3.48 -30.32
CA GLN A 515 25.55 3.62 -30.09
C GLN A 515 26.16 2.33 -29.53
N MET A 516 25.47 1.62 -28.64
CA MET A 516 25.93 0.33 -28.08
C MET A 516 26.04 -0.72 -29.19
N LEU A 517 25.01 -0.85 -30.03
CA LEU A 517 25.02 -1.77 -31.18
C LEU A 517 26.15 -1.46 -32.17
N LYS A 518 26.51 -0.19 -32.33
CA LYS A 518 27.67 0.20 -33.15
C LYS A 518 28.99 -0.26 -32.52
N PHE A 519 29.16 -0.15 -31.21
CA PHE A 519 30.35 -0.66 -30.50
C PHE A 519 30.44 -2.17 -30.62
N LEU A 520 29.36 -2.90 -30.35
CA LEU A 520 29.22 -4.33 -30.57
C LEU A 520 29.68 -4.72 -31.98
N SER A 521 29.15 -4.07 -33.00
CA SER A 521 29.44 -4.40 -34.41
C SER A 521 30.93 -4.24 -34.75
N GLN A 522 31.59 -3.23 -34.17
CA GLN A 522 33.02 -3.01 -34.33
C GLN A 522 33.84 -4.13 -33.67
N LEU A 523 33.51 -4.50 -32.43
CA LEU A 523 34.22 -5.56 -31.70
C LEU A 523 34.04 -6.93 -32.36
N VAL A 524 32.83 -7.26 -32.81
CA VAL A 524 32.55 -8.49 -33.56
C VAL A 524 33.39 -8.57 -34.84
N GLU A 525 33.52 -7.46 -35.58
CA GLU A 525 34.37 -7.39 -36.79
C GLU A 525 35.86 -7.53 -36.46
N GLU A 526 36.34 -6.83 -35.42
CA GLU A 526 37.74 -6.87 -34.97
C GLU A 526 38.17 -8.26 -34.48
N GLU A 527 37.28 -8.98 -33.80
CA GLU A 527 37.52 -10.33 -33.29
C GLU A 527 37.24 -11.45 -34.31
N GLY A 528 36.64 -11.10 -35.46
CA GLY A 528 36.31 -12.06 -36.51
C GLY A 528 35.18 -13.02 -36.13
N ILE A 529 34.28 -12.59 -35.24
CA ILE A 529 33.12 -13.37 -34.79
C ILE A 529 32.00 -13.26 -35.84
N THR A 530 31.29 -14.36 -36.08
CA THR A 530 30.14 -14.42 -37.01
C THR A 530 28.91 -14.98 -36.31
N GLY A 531 27.72 -14.74 -36.86
CA GLY A 531 26.47 -15.24 -36.26
C GLY A 531 25.89 -14.35 -35.17
N VAL A 532 26.36 -13.10 -35.04
CA VAL A 532 25.76 -12.07 -34.16
C VAL A 532 24.96 -11.08 -35.00
N GLU A 533 23.70 -10.87 -34.66
CA GLU A 533 22.76 -9.97 -35.34
C GLU A 533 22.32 -8.84 -34.39
N PRO A 534 22.70 -7.57 -34.64
CA PRO A 534 22.29 -6.45 -33.80
C PRO A 534 20.83 -6.05 -34.05
N ILE A 535 20.06 -5.86 -32.99
CA ILE A 535 18.66 -5.42 -33.01
C ILE A 535 18.50 -4.18 -32.13
N LEU A 536 17.91 -3.13 -32.70
CA LEU A 536 17.52 -1.93 -31.95
C LEU A 536 16.12 -2.14 -31.35
N SER A 537 16.02 -2.12 -30.02
CA SER A 537 14.76 -2.24 -29.30
C SER A 537 14.07 -0.89 -29.06
N GLU A 538 12.82 -0.97 -28.61
CA GLU A 538 12.04 0.14 -28.04
C GLU A 538 11.84 -0.12 -26.52
N PRO A 539 11.46 0.90 -25.71
CA PRO A 539 11.25 0.74 -24.26
C PRO A 539 10.30 -0.38 -23.85
N ASP A 540 9.35 -0.74 -24.71
CA ASP A 540 8.29 -1.71 -24.46
C ASP A 540 8.34 -2.95 -25.37
N ASP A 541 9.31 -3.02 -26.30
CA ASP A 541 9.38 -4.10 -27.29
C ASP A 541 10.83 -4.38 -27.72
N PRO A 542 11.39 -5.58 -27.39
CA PRO A 542 12.74 -5.96 -27.75
C PRO A 542 12.91 -6.31 -29.25
N LYS A 543 11.81 -6.34 -30.03
CA LYS A 543 11.80 -6.65 -31.48
C LYS A 543 12.35 -8.04 -31.82
N LEU A 544 12.14 -9.00 -30.93
CA LEU A 544 12.53 -10.40 -31.14
C LEU A 544 11.56 -11.14 -32.07
N PRO A 545 12.03 -12.11 -32.87
CA PRO A 545 11.17 -12.95 -33.69
C PRO A 545 10.33 -13.90 -32.82
N ALA A 546 9.06 -14.09 -33.20
CA ALA A 546 8.11 -14.90 -32.44
C ALA A 546 8.38 -16.41 -32.57
N GLY A 547 8.38 -17.13 -31.45
CA GLY A 547 8.49 -18.60 -31.39
C GLY A 547 9.79 -19.21 -31.89
N GLU A 548 10.86 -18.43 -31.97
CA GLU A 548 12.15 -18.86 -32.55
C GLU A 548 13.25 -19.07 -31.52
N LEU A 549 13.15 -18.50 -30.31
CA LEU A 549 14.28 -18.43 -29.37
C LEU A 549 14.33 -19.63 -28.42
N ASP A 550 15.47 -20.30 -28.37
CA ASP A 550 15.78 -21.34 -27.39
C ASP A 550 16.20 -20.72 -26.05
N TRP A 551 16.90 -19.58 -26.10
CA TRP A 551 17.33 -18.84 -24.91
C TRP A 551 17.16 -17.33 -25.04
N ILE A 552 16.82 -16.70 -23.92
CA ILE A 552 16.96 -15.25 -23.72
C ILE A 552 17.87 -15.03 -22.51
N LEU A 553 18.86 -14.16 -22.64
CA LEU A 553 19.70 -13.68 -21.56
C LEU A 553 19.35 -12.22 -21.26
N LEU A 554 19.13 -11.92 -19.97
CA LEU A 554 19.09 -10.56 -19.44
C LEU A 554 20.18 -10.47 -18.37
N ALA A 555 21.29 -9.83 -18.68
CA ALA A 555 22.40 -9.67 -17.75
C ALA A 555 22.43 -8.25 -17.17
N ASP A 556 22.00 -8.09 -15.92
CA ASP A 556 22.00 -6.82 -15.17
C ASP A 556 21.26 -5.69 -15.92
N VAL A 557 20.13 -6.00 -16.54
CA VAL A 557 19.34 -5.02 -17.31
C VAL A 557 17.87 -4.99 -16.92
N TYR A 558 17.33 -6.03 -16.27
CA TYR A 558 15.89 -6.10 -16.05
C TYR A 558 15.42 -4.99 -15.10
N HIS A 559 16.26 -4.62 -14.13
CA HIS A 559 16.04 -3.44 -13.29
C HIS A 559 16.00 -2.09 -14.04
N GLU A 560 16.58 -1.99 -15.24
CA GLU A 560 16.54 -0.80 -16.11
C GLU A 560 15.29 -0.77 -17.01
N ILE A 561 14.55 -1.88 -17.13
CA ILE A 561 13.36 -1.94 -17.98
C ILE A 561 12.24 -1.12 -17.36
N ALA A 562 11.80 -0.07 -18.05
CA ALA A 562 10.74 0.82 -17.60
C ALA A 562 9.34 0.20 -17.69
N GLU A 563 9.12 -0.70 -18.67
CA GLU A 563 7.82 -1.34 -18.95
C GLU A 563 7.93 -2.88 -18.88
N PRO A 564 8.25 -3.46 -17.70
CA PRO A 564 8.59 -4.88 -17.56
C PRO A 564 7.48 -5.82 -18.06
N GLU A 565 6.22 -5.51 -17.73
CA GLU A 565 5.07 -6.34 -18.13
C GLU A 565 5.00 -6.53 -19.66
N LYS A 566 5.27 -5.46 -20.42
CA LYS A 566 5.23 -5.49 -21.89
C LYS A 566 6.42 -6.23 -22.47
N VAL A 567 7.63 -5.97 -21.95
CA VAL A 567 8.84 -6.65 -22.40
C VAL A 567 8.77 -8.15 -22.10
N LEU A 568 8.32 -8.55 -20.90
CA LEU A 568 8.10 -9.95 -20.53
C LEU A 568 7.07 -10.63 -21.43
N SER A 569 5.96 -9.95 -21.75
CA SER A 569 4.98 -10.47 -22.72
C SER A 569 5.63 -10.75 -24.08
N LYS A 570 6.45 -9.82 -24.59
CA LYS A 570 7.14 -9.98 -25.88
C LYS A 570 8.21 -11.05 -25.85
N MET A 571 8.91 -11.20 -24.72
CA MET A 571 9.85 -12.30 -24.51
C MET A 571 9.13 -13.65 -24.56
N ARG A 572 7.97 -13.77 -23.91
CA ARG A 572 7.16 -14.99 -23.94
C ARG A 572 6.68 -15.35 -25.34
N GLU A 573 6.27 -14.36 -26.14
CA GLU A 573 5.93 -14.55 -27.56
C GLU A 573 7.14 -15.00 -28.40
N ALA A 574 8.35 -14.58 -28.03
CA ALA A 574 9.59 -14.87 -28.75
C ALA A 574 10.15 -16.28 -28.49
N LEU A 575 9.93 -16.82 -27.30
CA LEU A 575 10.44 -18.13 -26.90
C LEU A 575 9.78 -19.28 -27.69
N ALA A 576 10.60 -20.25 -28.07
CA ALA A 576 10.14 -21.57 -28.49
C ALA A 576 9.44 -22.30 -27.31
N PRO A 577 8.66 -23.37 -27.55
CA PRO A 577 7.91 -24.07 -26.50
C PRO A 577 8.77 -24.58 -25.32
N ASP A 578 10.01 -25.01 -25.61
CA ASP A 578 10.97 -25.47 -24.60
C ASP A 578 12.02 -24.39 -24.24
N GLY A 579 11.82 -23.17 -24.75
CA GLY A 579 12.73 -22.06 -24.59
C GLY A 579 12.81 -21.55 -23.16
N ARG A 580 13.97 -21.00 -22.78
CA ARG A 580 14.26 -20.57 -21.41
C ARG A 580 14.78 -19.14 -21.35
N VAL A 581 14.67 -18.55 -20.17
CA VAL A 581 15.26 -17.24 -19.88
C VAL A 581 16.26 -17.37 -18.75
N ALA A 582 17.49 -16.91 -18.99
CA ALA A 582 18.49 -16.67 -17.96
C ALA A 582 18.43 -15.19 -17.57
N LEU A 583 18.05 -14.91 -16.33
CA LEU A 583 18.05 -13.55 -15.76
C LEU A 583 19.15 -13.46 -14.71
N LEU A 584 20.05 -12.50 -14.87
CA LEU A 584 21.03 -12.14 -13.86
C LEU A 584 20.66 -10.79 -13.26
N GLU A 585 20.57 -10.76 -11.93
CA GLU A 585 20.31 -9.55 -11.17
C GLU A 585 21.18 -9.47 -9.93
N TYR A 586 21.72 -8.28 -9.65
CA TYR A 586 22.53 -8.07 -8.47
C TYR A 586 21.72 -8.24 -7.19
N ARG A 587 22.33 -8.90 -6.19
CA ARG A 587 21.63 -9.34 -4.98
C ARG A 587 21.35 -8.21 -4.01
N VAL A 588 20.17 -8.26 -3.39
CA VAL A 588 19.78 -7.35 -2.30
C VAL A 588 20.04 -7.99 -0.94
N GLU A 589 19.78 -9.29 -0.83
CA GLU A 589 19.58 -10.05 0.40
C GLU A 589 20.86 -10.19 1.21
N ASP A 590 21.98 -10.40 0.52
CA ASP A 590 23.28 -10.64 1.12
C ASP A 590 24.22 -9.41 1.02
N GLY A 591 23.69 -8.25 0.63
CA GLY A 591 24.43 -7.00 0.52
C GLY A 591 25.62 -7.02 -0.44
N THR A 592 25.82 -8.08 -1.24
CA THR A 592 26.88 -8.11 -2.25
C THR A 592 26.63 -7.03 -3.31
N GLY A 593 25.37 -6.73 -3.62
CA GLY A 593 24.95 -5.61 -4.47
C GLY A 593 25.03 -4.21 -3.83
N ASP A 594 25.35 -4.07 -2.52
CA ASP A 594 25.41 -2.74 -1.86
C ASP A 594 26.53 -1.83 -2.38
N ARG A 595 27.43 -2.36 -3.22
CA ARG A 595 28.46 -1.57 -3.93
C ARG A 595 27.90 -0.79 -5.12
N LEU A 596 26.70 -1.16 -5.59
CA LEU A 596 26.03 -0.57 -6.72
C LEU A 596 25.01 0.46 -6.26
N LYS A 597 24.40 1.16 -7.22
CA LYS A 597 23.23 1.97 -6.92
C LYS A 597 22.08 1.06 -6.54
N ALA A 598 21.25 1.53 -5.61
CA ALA A 598 20.20 0.73 -5.02
C ALA A 598 19.11 0.28 -6.01
N ASP A 599 18.87 1.09 -7.04
CA ASP A 599 17.98 0.81 -8.18
C ASP A 599 18.56 -0.21 -9.18
N HIS A 600 19.84 -0.60 -9.05
CA HIS A 600 20.50 -1.59 -9.91
C HIS A 600 20.64 -2.96 -9.24
N ALA A 601 19.79 -3.25 -8.25
CA ALA A 601 19.72 -4.54 -7.59
C ALA A 601 18.26 -4.91 -7.34
N MET A 602 17.94 -6.19 -7.43
CA MET A 602 16.59 -6.71 -7.20
C MET A 602 16.62 -7.91 -6.28
N SER A 603 15.70 -7.97 -5.31
CA SER A 603 15.53 -9.17 -4.50
C SER A 603 14.82 -10.27 -5.29
N VAL A 604 15.08 -11.53 -4.92
CA VAL A 604 14.33 -12.71 -5.39
C VAL A 604 12.83 -12.48 -5.24
N ARG A 605 12.40 -11.89 -4.12
CA ARG A 605 10.98 -11.55 -3.89
C ARG A 605 10.44 -10.56 -4.92
N GLN A 606 11.19 -9.51 -5.25
CA GLN A 606 10.79 -8.52 -6.25
C GLN A 606 10.69 -9.15 -7.64
N VAL A 607 11.70 -9.90 -8.05
CA VAL A 607 11.72 -10.60 -9.35
C VAL A 607 10.52 -11.53 -9.47
N LEU A 608 10.31 -12.43 -8.50
CA LEU A 608 9.21 -13.40 -8.56
C LEU A 608 7.82 -12.73 -8.54
N SER A 609 7.69 -11.59 -7.84
CA SER A 609 6.43 -10.82 -7.82
C SER A 609 6.07 -10.18 -9.18
N GLU A 610 7.03 -9.99 -10.07
CA GLU A 610 6.81 -9.46 -11.43
C GLU A 610 6.74 -10.57 -12.48
N TRP A 611 7.61 -11.59 -12.38
CA TRP A 611 7.76 -12.63 -13.41
C TRP A 611 6.66 -13.68 -13.37
N LYS A 612 6.25 -14.12 -12.18
CA LYS A 612 5.21 -15.14 -12.05
C LYS A 612 3.86 -14.68 -12.60
N PRO A 613 3.35 -13.47 -12.25
CA PRO A 613 2.14 -12.96 -12.88
C PRO A 613 2.28 -12.70 -14.38
N ALA A 614 3.51 -12.57 -14.91
CA ALA A 614 3.79 -12.46 -16.34
C ALA A 614 3.83 -13.83 -17.07
N GLY A 615 3.47 -14.93 -16.39
CA GLY A 615 3.38 -16.27 -16.99
C GLY A 615 4.74 -16.94 -17.18
N PHE A 616 5.70 -16.66 -16.31
CA PHE A 616 6.98 -17.34 -16.23
C PHE A 616 7.10 -18.14 -14.93
N ASP A 617 7.40 -19.42 -15.07
CA ASP A 617 7.68 -20.34 -13.97
C ASP A 617 9.19 -20.38 -13.68
N LEU A 618 9.57 -20.24 -12.41
CA LEU A 618 10.95 -20.44 -11.99
C LEU A 618 11.30 -21.93 -12.10
N VAL A 619 12.35 -22.28 -12.85
CA VAL A 619 12.80 -23.67 -13.01
C VAL A 619 14.15 -23.94 -12.36
N ALA A 620 14.98 -22.92 -12.17
CA ALA A 620 16.20 -22.98 -11.37
C ALA A 620 16.54 -21.61 -10.78
N LEU A 621 17.17 -21.62 -9.60
CA LEU A 621 17.78 -20.45 -8.97
C LEU A 621 19.19 -20.84 -8.54
N ASP A 622 20.20 -20.32 -9.22
CA ASP A 622 21.61 -20.60 -8.96
C ASP A 622 22.28 -19.43 -8.21
N GLU A 623 22.73 -19.74 -7.00
CA GLU A 623 23.40 -18.81 -6.09
C GLU A 623 24.94 -18.94 -6.09
N SER A 624 25.50 -19.70 -7.03
CA SER A 624 26.95 -19.92 -7.15
C SER A 624 27.72 -18.69 -7.64
N LEU A 625 27.03 -17.73 -8.29
CA LEU A 625 27.65 -16.49 -8.75
C LEU A 625 28.07 -15.58 -7.57
N PRO A 626 29.15 -14.78 -7.68
CA PRO A 626 29.66 -14.02 -6.53
C PRO A 626 28.78 -12.84 -6.10
N MET A 627 28.04 -12.23 -7.03
CA MET A 627 27.32 -10.96 -6.81
C MET A 627 25.89 -10.94 -7.35
N GLN A 628 25.47 -11.96 -8.10
CA GLN A 628 24.21 -11.98 -8.85
C GLN A 628 23.39 -13.21 -8.49
N HIS A 629 22.07 -13.08 -8.50
CA HIS A 629 21.16 -14.20 -8.64
C HIS A 629 21.17 -14.62 -10.11
N LEU A 630 21.22 -15.93 -10.39
CA LEU A 630 20.93 -16.46 -11.72
C LEU A 630 19.61 -17.21 -11.67
N PHE A 631 18.56 -16.57 -12.18
CA PHE A 631 17.26 -17.20 -12.35
C PHE A 631 17.20 -17.87 -13.72
N VAL A 632 16.63 -19.06 -13.76
CA VAL A 632 16.20 -19.70 -15.01
C VAL A 632 14.69 -19.80 -14.97
N PHE A 633 14.04 -19.18 -15.95
CA PHE A 633 12.60 -19.22 -16.14
C PHE A 633 12.21 -19.99 -17.39
N ALA A 634 11.02 -20.58 -17.37
CA ALA A 634 10.33 -21.14 -18.53
C ALA A 634 8.92 -20.55 -18.61
N VAL A 635 8.25 -20.68 -19.76
CA VAL A 635 6.84 -20.31 -19.89
C VAL A 635 5.99 -21.23 -19.01
N GLU A 636 4.99 -20.65 -18.33
CA GLU A 636 4.12 -21.34 -17.36
C GLU A 636 3.52 -22.66 -17.89
N GLY A 637 3.51 -23.70 -17.04
CA GLY A 637 2.86 -25.00 -17.32
C GLY A 637 3.79 -26.19 -17.57
N GLY A 638 5.09 -26.07 -17.27
CA GLY A 638 6.08 -27.15 -17.38
C GLY A 638 6.10 -28.13 -16.19
N GLU A 639 6.70 -29.32 -16.36
CA GLU A 639 6.80 -30.34 -15.29
C GLU A 639 7.78 -29.98 -14.14
N HIS A 640 8.59 -28.92 -14.29
CA HIS A 640 9.75 -28.62 -13.45
C HIS A 640 9.70 -27.26 -12.72
N THR A 641 8.51 -26.78 -12.37
CA THR A 641 8.34 -25.50 -11.65
C THR A 641 8.76 -25.61 -10.18
N ILE A 642 9.53 -24.62 -9.72
CA ILE A 642 9.87 -24.37 -8.32
C ILE A 642 8.80 -23.45 -7.73
N GLU A 643 8.13 -23.91 -6.67
CA GLU A 643 7.16 -23.09 -5.96
C GLU A 643 7.86 -22.01 -5.13
N ASP A 644 7.25 -20.82 -5.06
CA ASP A 644 7.65 -19.73 -4.18
C ASP A 644 6.51 -19.35 -3.22
N VAL A 645 6.88 -19.02 -1.98
CA VAL A 645 5.91 -18.69 -0.93
C VAL A 645 6.52 -17.73 0.10
N ASP A 646 5.69 -16.86 0.69
CA ASP A 646 6.09 -16.03 1.83
C ASP A 646 6.28 -16.90 3.08
N PHE A 647 7.31 -16.62 3.88
CA PHE A 647 7.68 -17.42 5.06
C PHE A 647 6.52 -17.62 6.05
N LEU A 648 5.76 -16.57 6.36
CA LEU A 648 4.67 -16.68 7.34
C LEU A 648 3.48 -17.44 6.76
N ASP A 649 3.23 -17.30 5.46
CA ASP A 649 2.20 -18.07 4.76
C ASP A 649 2.62 -19.55 4.66
N ALA A 650 3.90 -19.82 4.40
CA ALA A 650 4.47 -21.15 4.33
C ALA A 650 4.34 -21.93 5.65
N LEU A 651 4.52 -21.24 6.78
CA LEU A 651 4.25 -21.80 8.11
C LEU A 651 2.76 -22.05 8.32
N ALA A 652 1.89 -21.13 7.90
CA ALA A 652 0.45 -21.23 8.08
C ALA A 652 -0.17 -22.40 7.31
N VAL A 653 0.31 -22.68 6.09
CA VAL A 653 -0.11 -23.84 5.29
C VAL A 653 0.76 -25.09 5.50
N GLU A 654 1.64 -25.05 6.51
CA GLU A 654 2.49 -26.14 6.95
C GLU A 654 3.39 -26.79 5.87
N VAL A 655 3.80 -26.03 4.85
CA VAL A 655 4.72 -26.49 3.80
C VAL A 655 6.20 -26.40 4.21
N VAL A 656 6.48 -25.68 5.30
CA VAL A 656 7.79 -25.65 5.96
C VAL A 656 7.65 -25.86 7.47
N GLU A 657 8.77 -26.19 8.11
CA GLU A 657 8.95 -26.19 9.57
C GLU A 657 10.11 -25.26 9.92
N ALA A 658 9.96 -24.43 10.95
CA ALA A 658 10.98 -23.47 11.35
C ALA A 658 11.12 -23.28 12.87
N GLU A 659 12.35 -23.01 13.33
CA GLU A 659 12.72 -22.68 14.70
C GLU A 659 13.58 -21.41 14.70
N ILE A 660 13.25 -20.41 15.53
CA ILE A 660 14.03 -19.18 15.65
C ILE A 660 15.05 -19.33 16.78
N GLU A 661 16.33 -19.15 16.48
CA GLU A 661 17.41 -19.19 17.46
C GLU A 661 17.46 -17.90 18.31
N SER A 662 18.10 -17.95 19.48
CA SER A 662 18.34 -16.76 20.32
C SER A 662 19.19 -15.69 19.62
N SER A 663 19.92 -16.08 18.57
CA SER A 663 20.63 -15.12 17.74
C SER A 663 19.66 -14.27 16.92
N GLY A 664 18.48 -14.79 16.57
CA GLY A 664 17.55 -14.27 15.57
C GLY A 664 17.66 -14.94 14.20
N ALA A 665 18.56 -15.92 14.03
CA ALA A 665 18.61 -16.78 12.85
C ALA A 665 17.44 -17.79 12.85
N VAL A 666 17.03 -18.25 11.67
CA VAL A 666 15.91 -19.19 11.51
C VAL A 666 16.45 -20.52 11.03
N ARG A 667 16.30 -21.58 11.82
CA ARG A 667 16.44 -22.94 11.31
C ARG A 667 15.16 -23.31 10.59
N ILE A 668 15.25 -23.75 9.35
CA ILE A 668 14.09 -24.02 8.49
C ILE A 668 14.32 -25.27 7.65
N ARG A 669 13.27 -26.03 7.37
CA ARG A 669 13.27 -27.13 6.40
C ARG A 669 11.95 -27.22 5.66
N ARG A 670 11.96 -27.77 4.46
CA ARG A 670 10.73 -28.02 3.70
C ARG A 670 10.02 -29.29 4.17
N LYS A 671 8.70 -29.32 3.99
CA LYS A 671 7.84 -30.51 4.18
C LYS A 671 7.24 -31.01 2.86
N THR A 672 7.41 -30.26 1.78
CA THR A 672 6.96 -30.61 0.44
C THR A 672 7.86 -31.67 -0.18
N ALA A 673 7.41 -32.34 -1.25
CA ALA A 673 8.22 -33.30 -2.00
C ALA A 673 9.17 -32.62 -3.00
N ARG A 674 8.79 -31.45 -3.53
CA ARG A 674 9.56 -30.66 -4.49
C ARG A 674 10.35 -29.54 -3.80
N PRO A 675 11.44 -29.03 -4.41
CA PRO A 675 12.13 -27.84 -3.94
C PRO A 675 11.19 -26.64 -3.84
N ILE A 676 11.47 -25.72 -2.92
CA ILE A 676 10.67 -24.51 -2.69
C ILE A 676 11.58 -23.32 -2.37
N VAL A 677 11.21 -22.15 -2.89
CA VAL A 677 11.79 -20.86 -2.51
C VAL A 677 10.89 -20.23 -1.45
N VAL A 678 11.45 -19.94 -0.29
CA VAL A 678 10.75 -19.24 0.78
C VAL A 678 11.29 -17.83 0.86
N THR A 679 10.43 -16.83 0.66
CA THR A 679 10.79 -15.41 0.74
C THR A 679 10.32 -14.79 2.05
N LEU A 680 11.00 -13.76 2.52
CA LEU A 680 10.67 -13.02 3.73
C LEU A 680 10.88 -11.53 3.46
N PRO A 681 9.86 -10.68 3.68
CA PRO A 681 9.93 -9.28 3.31
C PRO A 681 10.84 -8.48 4.26
N VAL A 682 11.47 -7.45 3.72
CA VAL A 682 12.18 -6.42 4.49
C VAL A 682 11.31 -5.86 5.61
N GLY A 683 11.91 -5.60 6.77
CA GLY A 683 11.19 -5.09 7.93
C GLY A 683 10.37 -6.15 8.68
N THR A 684 10.44 -7.42 8.29
CA THR A 684 9.89 -8.51 9.11
C THR A 684 10.50 -8.45 10.50
N TYR A 685 9.62 -8.48 11.50
CA TYR A 685 9.94 -8.14 12.88
C TYR A 685 10.06 -9.40 13.73
N LEU A 686 11.18 -9.56 14.43
CA LEU A 686 11.40 -10.60 15.43
C LEU A 686 11.21 -9.98 16.81
N GLU A 687 10.03 -10.18 17.38
CA GLU A 687 9.59 -9.61 18.66
C GLU A 687 10.19 -10.43 19.82
N ALA A 688 11.05 -9.80 20.62
CA ALA A 688 11.56 -10.38 21.86
C ALA A 688 10.51 -10.27 22.98
N GLN A 689 10.54 -11.19 23.97
CA GLN A 689 9.57 -11.20 25.08
C GLN A 689 9.51 -9.90 25.90
N ASP A 690 10.63 -9.19 26.05
CA ASP A 690 10.70 -7.92 26.77
C ASP A 690 10.64 -6.71 25.84
N GLU A 691 10.31 -6.91 24.55
CA GLU A 691 10.35 -5.97 23.41
C GLU A 691 11.75 -5.36 23.12
N LYS A 692 12.53 -5.18 24.18
CA LYS A 692 13.94 -4.85 24.22
C LYS A 692 14.75 -5.98 23.57
N GLY A 693 15.67 -5.65 22.67
CA GLY A 693 16.41 -6.65 21.91
C GLY A 693 15.63 -7.30 20.75
N SER A 694 14.49 -6.74 20.36
CA SER A 694 13.83 -7.13 19.10
C SER A 694 14.69 -6.78 17.89
N LEU A 695 14.51 -7.55 16.83
CA LEU A 695 15.32 -7.48 15.61
C LEU A 695 14.43 -7.26 14.39
N PHE A 696 14.97 -6.62 13.36
CA PHE A 696 14.29 -6.45 12.08
C PHE A 696 15.13 -7.03 10.95
N ALA A 697 14.48 -7.72 10.03
CA ALA A 697 15.09 -8.09 8.75
C ALA A 697 15.47 -6.80 8.00
N ARG A 698 16.77 -6.63 7.72
CA ARG A 698 17.31 -5.41 7.10
C ARG A 698 16.90 -5.26 5.65
N ARG A 699 16.66 -6.39 4.99
CA ARG A 699 16.36 -6.54 3.58
C ARG A 699 15.29 -7.60 3.42
N ASP A 700 14.74 -7.67 2.21
CA ASP A 700 14.12 -8.89 1.73
C ASP A 700 15.14 -10.01 1.92
N ALA A 701 14.65 -11.20 2.19
CA ALA A 701 15.46 -12.38 2.34
C ALA A 701 14.77 -13.51 1.58
N PHE A 702 15.54 -14.50 1.16
CA PHE A 702 14.99 -15.77 0.74
C PHE A 702 15.88 -16.93 1.21
N VAL A 703 15.31 -18.12 1.17
CA VAL A 703 16.04 -19.38 1.28
C VAL A 703 15.49 -20.34 0.23
N PHE A 704 16.39 -20.99 -0.50
CA PHE A 704 16.05 -22.06 -1.42
C PHE A 704 16.25 -23.41 -0.73
N LEU A 705 15.18 -24.19 -0.61
CA LEU A 705 15.17 -25.47 0.11
C LEU A 705 15.11 -26.63 -0.90
N GLU A 706 16.26 -27.15 -1.27
CA GLU A 706 16.38 -28.29 -2.20
C GLU A 706 16.14 -29.65 -1.53
N SER A 707 16.57 -29.84 -0.28
CA SER A 707 16.34 -31.06 0.52
C SER A 707 15.42 -30.79 1.71
N ASP A 708 14.99 -31.85 2.39
CA ASP A 708 14.22 -31.80 3.63
C ASP A 708 15.11 -31.68 4.89
N ASP A 709 16.41 -31.44 4.70
CA ASP A 709 17.35 -31.19 5.78
C ASP A 709 17.11 -29.82 6.44
N TRP A 710 17.53 -29.71 7.70
CA TRP A 710 17.53 -28.44 8.41
C TRP A 710 18.59 -27.50 7.85
N TYR A 711 18.15 -26.34 7.38
CA TYR A 711 18.98 -25.23 6.95
C TYR A 711 19.00 -24.12 8.00
N LEU A 712 20.15 -23.47 8.21
CA LEU A 712 20.25 -22.29 9.07
C LEU A 712 20.25 -21.04 8.20
N TRP A 713 19.18 -20.25 8.31
CA TRP A 713 18.94 -19.05 7.53
C TRP A 713 19.20 -17.78 8.36
N ASP A 714 20.23 -17.03 7.97
CA ASP A 714 20.55 -15.74 8.58
C ASP A 714 19.79 -14.61 7.88
N LEU A 715 18.81 -14.03 8.58
CA LEU A 715 17.95 -12.98 8.05
C LEU A 715 18.61 -11.60 7.94
N ARG A 716 19.90 -11.47 8.28
CA ARG A 716 20.64 -10.20 8.33
C ARG A 716 19.84 -9.09 9.00
N ARG A 717 20.02 -9.00 10.31
CA ARG A 717 19.15 -8.21 11.17
C ARG A 717 19.84 -7.03 11.80
N VAL A 718 19.04 -6.04 12.13
CA VAL A 718 19.38 -4.84 12.91
C VAL A 718 18.53 -4.84 14.16
N GLY A 719 19.10 -4.41 15.28
CA GLY A 719 18.46 -4.45 16.58
C GLY A 719 17.80 -3.13 16.96
N ARG A 720 16.83 -3.17 17.86
CA ARG A 720 16.37 -1.94 18.55
C ARG A 720 17.45 -1.39 19.47
N GLU A 721 18.04 -2.26 20.30
CA GLU A 721 18.96 -1.86 21.37
C GLU A 721 20.43 -1.86 20.94
N ARG A 722 21.22 -0.99 21.58
CA ARG A 722 22.67 -0.85 21.39
C ARG A 722 23.52 -1.90 22.12
N THR A 723 23.12 -2.33 23.32
CA THR A 723 24.04 -2.97 24.28
C THR A 723 23.60 -4.32 24.86
N LYS A 724 22.36 -4.79 24.61
CA LYS A 724 21.94 -6.11 25.08
C LYS A 724 22.02 -7.17 23.98
N PRO A 725 22.37 -8.42 24.34
CA PRO A 725 22.20 -9.53 23.42
C PRO A 725 20.71 -9.68 23.05
N PRO A 726 20.42 -10.18 21.83
CA PRO A 726 19.05 -10.44 21.42
C PRO A 726 18.33 -11.40 22.37
N GLY A 727 17.00 -11.32 22.43
CA GLY A 727 16.19 -12.15 23.34
C GLY A 727 16.33 -13.66 23.10
N ASP A 728 16.19 -14.45 24.17
CA ASP A 728 16.31 -15.93 24.09
C ASP A 728 15.15 -16.60 23.32
N ARG A 729 14.05 -15.87 23.07
CA ARG A 729 12.87 -16.33 22.33
C ARG A 729 12.26 -15.19 21.53
N PHE A 730 12.01 -15.45 20.25
CA PHE A 730 11.37 -14.50 19.33
C PHE A 730 10.02 -15.01 18.83
N GLU A 731 9.10 -14.09 18.59
CA GLU A 731 7.93 -14.30 17.75
C GLU A 731 8.06 -13.46 16.47
N MET A 732 7.87 -14.07 15.31
CA MET A 732 8.00 -13.36 14.04
C MET A 732 6.67 -12.70 13.63
N ARG A 733 6.74 -11.45 13.17
CA ARG A 733 5.59 -10.61 12.77
C ARG A 733 5.84 -10.01 11.40
N ARG A 734 4.75 -9.78 10.65
CA ARG A 734 4.78 -9.09 9.36
C ARG A 734 5.32 -7.65 9.50
N PRO A 735 5.92 -7.08 8.45
CA PRO A 735 6.44 -5.70 8.47
C PRO A 735 5.40 -4.66 8.90
N SER A 736 4.13 -4.84 8.54
CA SER A 736 3.03 -3.93 8.90
C SER A 736 2.80 -3.78 10.41
N ALA A 737 3.42 -4.60 11.26
CA ALA A 737 3.31 -4.48 12.71
C ALA A 737 3.99 -3.21 13.28
N VAL A 738 4.99 -2.64 12.59
CA VAL A 738 5.66 -1.37 12.98
C VAL A 738 5.83 -0.47 11.76
N PRO A 739 4.77 0.22 11.29
CA PRO A 739 4.73 0.84 9.96
C PRO A 739 5.87 1.84 9.67
N ALA A 740 6.25 2.66 10.65
CA ALA A 740 7.32 3.64 10.48
C ALA A 740 8.69 2.98 10.23
N LEU A 741 9.02 1.93 10.98
CA LEU A 741 10.28 1.19 10.81
C LEU A 741 10.25 0.29 9.59
N ALA A 742 9.10 -0.31 9.27
CA ALA A 742 8.94 -1.06 8.03
C ALA A 742 9.12 -0.17 6.81
N ASN A 743 8.55 1.05 6.82
CA ASN A 743 8.78 2.01 5.76
C ASN A 743 10.25 2.44 5.69
N LEU A 744 10.88 2.71 6.84
CA LEU A 744 12.31 3.03 6.90
C LEU A 744 13.18 1.94 6.29
N LEU A 745 12.96 0.67 6.65
CA LEU A 745 13.73 -0.44 6.12
C LEU A 745 13.48 -0.67 4.63
N ARG A 746 12.25 -0.48 4.17
CA ARG A 746 11.94 -0.46 2.74
C ARG A 746 12.67 0.66 2.01
N VAL A 747 12.66 1.87 2.57
CA VAL A 747 13.35 3.07 2.06
C VAL A 747 14.85 2.84 1.98
N ILE A 748 15.43 2.23 3.00
CA ILE A 748 16.84 1.80 3.02
C ILE A 748 17.10 0.81 1.89
N GLN A 749 16.26 -0.21 1.74
CA GLN A 749 16.42 -1.22 0.69
C GLN A 749 16.35 -0.61 -0.71
N VAL A 750 15.35 0.21 -1.03
CA VAL A 750 15.20 0.74 -2.39
C VAL A 750 16.19 1.86 -2.71
N GLY A 751 16.66 2.59 -1.68
CA GLY A 751 17.79 3.51 -1.73
C GLY A 751 17.78 4.62 -2.81
N THR A 752 16.66 4.87 -3.49
CA THR A 752 16.54 5.86 -4.57
C THR A 752 16.11 7.22 -4.02
N TYR A 753 17.08 8.09 -3.71
CA TYR A 753 16.79 9.49 -3.35
C TYR A 753 17.59 10.44 -4.21
N ALA A 754 16.88 11.24 -5.01
CA ALA A 754 17.44 12.38 -5.71
C ALA A 754 17.17 13.65 -4.90
N LEU A 755 18.12 14.07 -4.07
CA LEU A 755 18.24 15.48 -3.70
C LEU A 755 19.05 16.15 -4.82
N ASP A 756 18.37 16.92 -5.66
CA ASP A 756 18.98 17.74 -6.73
C ASP A 756 19.89 16.96 -7.72
N GLY A 757 19.43 15.78 -8.14
CA GLY A 757 19.87 15.18 -9.41
C GLY A 757 21.23 14.48 -9.42
N LEU A 758 21.85 14.17 -8.28
CA LEU A 758 22.94 13.18 -8.17
C LEU A 758 23.30 12.99 -6.68
N ARG A 759 22.95 11.83 -6.08
CA ARG A 759 23.81 11.00 -5.18
C ARG A 759 22.99 10.09 -4.23
N TYR A 760 23.45 8.84 -4.11
CA TYR A 760 22.86 7.78 -3.31
C TYR A 760 23.60 7.65 -1.96
N PRO A 761 22.91 7.63 -0.80
CA PRO A 761 23.54 7.34 0.48
C PRO A 761 24.11 5.91 0.49
N PRO A 762 25.29 5.67 1.07
CA PRO A 762 25.82 4.32 1.21
C PRO A 762 24.93 3.48 2.14
N ARG A 763 24.59 2.27 1.71
CA ARG A 763 23.86 1.31 2.53
C ARG A 763 24.87 0.42 3.25
N THR A 764 25.04 0.66 4.56
CA THR A 764 25.92 -0.13 5.40
C THR A 764 25.23 -0.43 6.71
N GLU A 765 25.56 -1.57 7.32
CA GLU A 765 24.94 -2.01 8.57
C GLU A 765 24.89 -0.92 9.64
N ILE A 766 25.98 -0.15 9.82
CA ILE A 766 26.02 0.89 10.84
C ILE A 766 25.10 2.07 10.54
N ILE A 767 24.90 2.42 9.26
CA ILE A 767 23.99 3.50 8.87
C ILE A 767 22.53 3.05 9.04
N GLU A 768 22.23 1.82 8.62
CA GLU A 768 20.90 1.23 8.76
C GLU A 768 20.52 1.09 10.24
N GLN A 769 21.48 0.65 11.06
CA GLN A 769 21.35 0.52 12.50
C GLN A 769 21.17 1.89 13.19
N ALA A 770 21.94 2.90 12.80
CA ALA A 770 21.79 4.26 13.31
C ALA A 770 20.43 4.87 12.93
N ALA A 771 19.93 4.61 11.73
CA ALA A 771 18.62 5.08 11.31
C ALA A 771 17.50 4.50 12.19
N ILE A 772 17.60 3.23 12.58
CA ILE A 772 16.66 2.63 13.53
C ILE A 772 16.76 3.29 14.91
N TRP A 773 17.97 3.53 15.42
CA TRP A 773 18.13 4.20 16.72
C TRP A 773 17.56 5.61 16.73
N ILE A 774 17.69 6.34 15.63
CA ILE A 774 17.07 7.67 15.47
C ILE A 774 15.55 7.56 15.41
N ALA A 775 15.04 6.64 14.59
CA ALA A 775 13.62 6.48 14.34
C ALA A 775 12.84 5.97 15.57
N ASP A 776 13.43 5.01 16.29
CA ASP A 776 12.77 4.22 17.31
C ASP A 776 13.18 4.59 18.74
N GLU A 777 14.48 4.67 19.03
CA GLU A 777 14.98 5.03 20.36
C GLU A 777 15.05 6.55 20.60
N ASP A 778 14.92 7.36 19.54
CA ASP A 778 15.16 8.80 19.56
C ASP A 778 16.55 9.16 20.13
N ALA A 779 17.56 8.38 19.70
CA ALA A 779 18.94 8.49 20.18
C ALA A 779 19.59 9.85 19.84
N SER A 780 20.40 10.40 20.75
CA SER A 780 21.23 11.58 20.43
C SER A 780 22.54 11.22 19.75
N TYR A 781 23.22 12.20 19.14
CA TYR A 781 24.52 11.94 18.49
C TYR A 781 25.58 11.50 19.50
N ALA A 782 25.60 12.14 20.68
CA ALA A 782 26.51 11.77 21.76
C ALA A 782 26.33 10.33 22.24
N GLU A 783 25.08 9.86 22.33
CA GLU A 783 24.79 8.50 22.80
C GLU A 783 25.12 7.43 21.74
N MET A 784 25.07 7.77 20.44
CA MET A 784 25.47 6.85 19.38
C MET A 784 26.98 6.86 19.13
N LEU A 785 27.69 7.91 19.56
CA LEU A 785 29.10 8.14 19.21
C LEU A 785 30.01 7.00 19.67
N GLU A 786 29.71 6.36 20.80
CA GLU A 786 30.47 5.21 21.31
C GLU A 786 30.34 3.99 20.38
N ASP A 787 29.15 3.75 19.82
CA ASP A 787 28.85 2.60 18.97
C ASP A 787 29.31 2.80 17.52
N ILE A 788 29.16 4.02 16.98
CA ILE A 788 29.52 4.33 15.58
C ILE A 788 30.97 4.84 15.43
N GLY A 789 31.62 5.22 16.53
CA GLY A 789 32.96 5.83 16.59
C GLY A 789 34.10 4.95 16.07
N GLY A 790 33.95 3.62 16.15
CA GLY A 790 34.97 2.65 15.72
C GLY A 790 34.91 2.26 14.24
N THR A 791 33.99 2.83 13.45
CA THR A 791 33.76 2.40 12.07
C THR A 791 34.68 3.09 11.05
N ARG A 792 34.72 2.55 9.82
CA ARG A 792 35.48 3.16 8.71
C ARG A 792 34.87 4.47 8.20
N ILE A 793 33.59 4.69 8.46
CA ILE A 793 32.86 5.89 8.06
C ILE A 793 32.88 6.86 9.25
N PRO A 794 33.27 8.13 9.08
CA PRO A 794 33.26 9.08 10.19
C PRO A 794 31.87 9.16 10.84
N PRO A 795 31.76 9.21 12.18
CA PRO A 795 30.47 9.22 12.90
C PRO A 795 29.46 10.26 12.40
N ALA A 796 29.94 11.46 12.07
CA ALA A 796 29.10 12.52 11.53
C ALA A 796 28.45 12.15 10.19
N TYR A 797 29.14 11.40 9.34
CA TYR A 797 28.60 10.92 8.07
C TYR A 797 27.57 9.82 8.31
N VAL A 798 27.84 8.90 9.25
CA VAL A 798 26.88 7.86 9.63
C VAL A 798 25.56 8.49 10.09
N ALA A 799 25.64 9.46 11.00
CA ALA A 799 24.47 10.20 11.49
C ALA A 799 23.75 10.98 10.37
N ALA A 800 24.49 11.70 9.52
CA ALA A 800 23.93 12.47 8.42
C ALA A 800 23.17 11.58 7.41
N PHE A 801 23.74 10.44 7.00
CA PHE A 801 23.05 9.52 6.10
C PHE A 801 21.85 8.84 6.76
N ALA A 802 21.95 8.48 8.04
CA ALA A 802 20.85 7.90 8.79
C ALA A 802 19.66 8.88 8.89
N LEU A 803 19.93 10.17 9.08
CA LEU A 803 18.92 11.23 9.05
C LEU A 803 18.23 11.33 7.68
N VAL A 804 18.98 11.24 6.58
CA VAL A 804 18.41 11.24 5.22
C VAL A 804 17.46 10.06 5.02
N PHE A 805 17.84 8.85 5.46
CA PHE A 805 16.95 7.68 5.40
C PHE A 805 15.70 7.84 6.28
N CYS A 806 15.84 8.37 7.49
CA CYS A 806 14.69 8.64 8.36
C CYS A 806 13.72 9.62 7.71
N ASP A 807 14.23 10.75 7.23
CA ASP A 807 13.42 11.78 6.58
C ASP A 807 12.69 11.24 5.34
N ALA A 808 13.39 10.49 4.50
CA ALA A 808 12.82 9.84 3.33
C ALA A 808 11.74 8.79 3.68
N ALA A 809 11.85 8.17 4.86
CA ALA A 809 10.84 7.28 5.41
C ALA A 809 9.61 8.01 5.99
N GLY A 810 9.53 9.34 5.86
CA GLY A 810 8.46 10.16 6.42
C GLY A 810 8.62 10.41 7.92
N ILE A 811 9.80 10.16 8.48
CA ILE A 811 10.09 10.44 9.89
C ILE A 811 10.57 11.89 9.96
N ASP A 812 9.83 12.77 10.65
CA ASP A 812 10.29 14.14 10.86
C ASP A 812 11.54 14.15 11.75
N VAL A 813 12.70 14.27 11.10
CA VAL A 813 14.00 14.31 11.74
C VAL A 813 14.22 15.54 12.60
N THR A 814 13.53 16.65 12.32
CA THR A 814 13.71 17.92 13.05
C THR A 814 13.18 17.84 14.49
N THR A 815 12.29 16.87 14.74
CA THR A 815 11.71 16.59 16.06
C THR A 815 12.52 15.58 16.87
N ARG A 816 13.57 15.00 16.30
CA ARG A 816 14.39 13.96 16.93
C ARG A 816 15.51 14.56 17.74
N ARG A 817 15.87 13.91 18.85
CA ARG A 817 16.92 14.39 19.75
C ARG A 817 18.28 14.53 19.08
N ILE A 818 18.59 13.67 18.10
CA ILE A 818 19.80 13.81 17.28
C ILE A 818 19.89 15.16 16.56
N TRP A 819 18.77 15.80 16.25
CA TRP A 819 18.74 17.07 15.52
C TRP A 819 19.22 18.24 16.36
N GLU A 820 19.19 18.14 17.70
CA GLU A 820 19.83 19.11 18.59
C GLU A 820 21.35 19.17 18.37
N ASP A 821 21.94 18.07 17.90
CA ASP A 821 23.36 17.94 17.56
C ASP A 821 23.61 18.18 16.05
N ALA A 822 22.63 18.66 15.27
CA ALA A 822 22.72 18.75 13.81
C ALA A 822 23.92 19.58 13.31
N GLU A 823 24.26 20.68 13.99
CA GLU A 823 25.47 21.45 13.63
C GLU A 823 26.74 20.60 13.78
N LEU A 824 26.87 19.81 14.86
CA LEU A 824 28.01 18.90 15.08
C LEU A 824 28.08 17.78 14.03
N ILE A 825 26.93 17.42 13.46
CA ILE A 825 26.81 16.38 12.43
C ILE A 825 27.13 16.95 11.05
N PHE A 826 26.54 18.08 10.66
CA PHE A 826 26.62 18.59 9.29
C PHE A 826 27.78 19.57 9.04
N GLU A 827 28.34 20.22 10.08
CA GLU A 827 29.55 21.04 9.96
C GLU A 827 30.78 20.26 9.42
N PRO A 828 31.13 19.06 9.94
CA PRO A 828 32.29 18.29 9.46
C PRO A 828 32.05 17.57 8.12
N VAL A 829 30.81 17.49 7.64
CA VAL A 829 30.45 16.87 6.36
C VAL A 829 30.92 17.77 5.20
N ARG A 830 31.36 17.17 4.08
CA ARG A 830 31.92 17.93 2.94
C ARG A 830 30.96 18.03 1.77
N GLU A 831 30.00 17.13 1.70
CA GLU A 831 29.03 16.98 0.64
C GLU A 831 28.03 18.13 0.68
N ALA A 832 28.03 18.95 -0.37
CA ALA A 832 27.12 20.10 -0.49
C ALA A 832 25.66 19.69 -0.30
N TRP A 833 25.24 18.57 -0.90
CA TRP A 833 23.85 18.12 -0.83
C TRP A 833 23.39 17.73 0.59
N LEU A 834 24.29 17.21 1.45
CA LEU A 834 23.96 16.94 2.85
C LEU A 834 23.81 18.25 3.65
N LYS A 835 24.59 19.27 3.30
CA LYS A 835 24.42 20.61 3.88
C LYS A 835 23.14 21.26 3.40
N ASP A 836 22.78 21.08 2.13
CA ASP A 836 21.52 21.58 1.56
C ASP A 836 20.31 20.85 2.16
N PHE A 837 20.43 19.54 2.41
CA PHE A 837 19.45 18.77 3.18
C PHE A 837 19.23 19.40 4.55
N TYR A 838 20.31 19.64 5.30
CA TYR A 838 20.23 20.29 6.61
C TYR A 838 19.60 21.69 6.53
N ALA A 839 20.06 22.55 5.62
CA ALA A 839 19.56 23.91 5.47
C ALA A 839 18.05 23.94 5.18
N ARG A 840 17.57 23.11 4.25
CA ARG A 840 16.13 23.01 3.91
C ARG A 840 15.23 22.59 5.07
N ARG A 841 15.79 21.87 6.05
CA ARG A 841 15.05 21.38 7.23
C ARG A 841 15.23 22.26 8.46
N ALA A 842 16.19 23.18 8.43
CA ALA A 842 16.38 24.20 9.46
C ALA A 842 15.54 25.47 9.22
N GLU A 843 15.12 25.70 7.97
CA GLU A 843 14.15 26.74 7.55
C GLU A 843 12.71 26.29 7.77
#